data_AF-A0A0C9TMH8-F1
#
_entry.id   AF-A0A0C9TMH8-F1
#
_cell.length_a   1.000
_cell.length_b   1.000
_cell.length_c   1.000
_cell.angle_alpha   90.00
_cell.angle_beta   90.00
_cell.angle_gamma   90.00
#
_symmetry.space_group_name_H-M   'P 1'
#
loop_
_entity.id
_entity.type
_entity.pdbx_description
1 polymer ?
#
loop_
_entity_poly.entity_id
_entity_poly.type
_entity_poly.pdbx_seq_one_letter_code
_entity_poly.pdbx_strand_id
1 'polypeptide(L)'
;MSRNPPIPLEPQLREYALGLLRDQIPLTQLQHMCCKWAIKHLGPAAGNTHHRFMLSDHESTSLYRTIARENGIPQHTTAEDNLDCWFRTENAQPPDPALSNSCLFYQPHMEPATNRFALIISTPKQCKMAWSFGHRHQMIMDGTFGICTARVLLFILMVIDDKNKGVPVAQILFMARKEAKAVHTDYNGKVLEDLLMQWKAGMGKNKHGEAFEMCIANTDNDAQERLALRANWKDVFLILCRFHTWQAWRNGLNRSLRVCKMAWSFGHRHQMIMDGTFGICTARVLLFILMVIDDKNKGVPVAQILFMARKEAKAVHTDYNGKVLEDLLMQWKAGMGKNKHGEAFEMCIANTDNDAQERLALRANWKDVFLILCRFHTWQAWRNGLNRSLRVVPKDERQLVRRCLAKFLMKLLKDITIYETAVTLYNEELQYFKNTMDNTHDPLVKARAKGGLAFLAYFQDYLKSQAWWLLWSPGGVIEAARRMNIHPDRVAKTTNHLESFNGRLKQKFFGPYYHNGRLPRLNLWVMILITQVLPDFFNRRDNQCVLAEYHAAMRQGIFGPQHLNEDASMASDTSSIAEEVNPLDDWDEEEMLDEMSDEVFDPDAQDFADEDVKTSVPFFGVELKISDDGKSADPVPVPSCTATPLSEDIVIEDFLMWAEDALDAEDILYDIRQRTLPPSEPPTTSATSNISISSHHAGDLEAIALQDVLSAEDTLLVAVRKALSVSNNASIFERHISTSLHERLTGDFKPLPLTVNPPAKINQPALLSNSNNPDKGTKPLPHASSTRQSSPKKKLTQYKLESFMAQHKETRKPSHGFC
;
A
#
# COMPACT_ATOMS: atom_id res chain seq x y z
N MET A 1 6.05 20.18 35.11
CA MET A 1 6.23 21.39 34.28
C MET A 1 4.85 21.87 33.86
N SER A 2 4.37 23.01 34.37
CA SER A 2 3.14 23.63 33.85
C SER A 2 3.42 24.12 32.43
N ARG A 3 2.96 23.38 31.42
CA ARG A 3 2.97 23.90 30.04
C ARG A 3 2.19 25.21 30.06
N ASN A 4 2.80 26.31 29.62
CA ASN A 4 2.08 27.56 29.38
C ASN A 4 0.80 27.22 28.60
N PRO A 5 -0.36 27.80 28.97
CA PRO A 5 -1.59 27.52 28.25
C PRO A 5 -1.34 27.81 26.76
N PRO A 6 -1.61 26.86 25.87
CA PRO A 6 -1.33 27.03 24.45
C PRO A 6 -2.09 28.25 23.95
N ILE A 7 -1.37 29.16 23.27
CA ILE A 7 -1.98 30.31 22.60
C ILE A 7 -3.12 29.78 21.70
N PRO A 8 -4.35 30.26 21.83
CA PRO A 8 -5.51 29.73 21.10
C PRO A 8 -5.38 29.98 19.59
N LEU A 9 -6.11 29.19 18.79
CA LEU A 9 -6.26 29.45 17.36
C LEU A 9 -7.08 30.73 17.13
N GLU A 10 -6.74 31.51 16.11
CA GLU A 10 -7.54 32.66 15.71
C GLU A 10 -8.99 32.23 15.39
N PRO A 11 -10.01 32.86 15.98
CA PRO A 11 -11.39 32.40 15.86
C PRO A 11 -11.89 32.28 14.42
N GLN A 12 -11.53 33.22 13.53
CA GLN A 12 -11.97 33.17 12.13
C GLN A 12 -11.32 32.00 11.37
N LEU A 13 -10.04 31.72 11.62
CA LEU A 13 -9.34 30.58 11.05
C LEU A 13 -9.93 29.26 11.57
N ARG A 14 -10.26 29.21 12.86
CA ARG A 14 -10.95 28.06 13.46
C ARG A 14 -12.29 27.80 12.78
N GLU A 15 -13.08 28.84 12.56
CA GLU A 15 -14.38 28.71 11.90
C GLU A 15 -14.25 28.30 10.43
N TYR A 16 -13.27 28.86 9.71
CA TYR A 16 -12.94 28.42 8.35
C TYR A 16 -12.56 26.93 8.31
N ALA A 17 -11.70 26.48 9.24
CA ALA A 17 -11.31 25.07 9.35
C ALA A 17 -12.52 24.16 9.64
N LEU A 18 -13.43 24.59 10.52
CA LEU A 18 -14.69 23.87 10.77
C LEU A 18 -15.57 23.83 9.53
N GLY A 19 -15.67 24.93 8.77
CA GLY A 19 -16.35 24.98 7.47
C GLY A 19 -15.82 23.92 6.50
N LEU A 20 -14.50 23.87 6.31
CA LEU A 20 -13.86 22.85 5.45
C LEU A 20 -14.15 21.41 5.92
N LEU A 21 -14.16 21.17 7.23
CA LEU A 21 -14.50 19.84 7.76
C LEU A 21 -15.98 19.50 7.57
N ARG A 22 -16.89 20.48 7.65
CA ARG A 22 -18.32 20.30 7.32
C ARG A 22 -18.49 19.98 5.84
N ASP A 23 -17.64 20.54 4.98
CA ASP A 23 -17.55 20.25 3.55
C ASP A 23 -16.80 18.94 3.23
N GLN A 24 -16.45 18.14 4.26
CA GLN A 24 -15.79 16.83 4.14
C GLN A 24 -14.40 16.90 3.47
N ILE A 25 -13.69 18.02 3.61
CA ILE A 25 -12.30 18.13 3.16
C ILE A 25 -11.40 17.22 4.02
N PRO A 26 -10.55 16.36 3.41
CA PRO A 26 -9.65 15.50 4.16
C PRO A 26 -8.69 16.30 5.05
N LEU A 27 -8.37 15.75 6.23
CA LEU A 27 -7.49 16.40 7.21
C LEU A 27 -6.11 16.74 6.62
N THR A 28 -5.62 15.93 5.68
CA THR A 28 -4.35 16.16 4.97
C THR A 28 -4.35 17.44 4.14
N GLN A 29 -5.52 17.86 3.63
CA GLN A 29 -5.69 19.11 2.89
C GLN A 29 -6.05 20.29 3.80
N LEU A 30 -6.67 20.01 4.95
CA LEU A 30 -7.17 21.01 5.89
C LEU A 30 -6.07 21.99 6.32
N GLN A 31 -4.91 21.49 6.72
CA GLN A 31 -3.79 22.33 7.17
C GLN A 31 -3.31 23.28 6.07
N HIS A 32 -3.16 22.79 4.83
CA HIS A 32 -2.74 23.59 3.68
C HIS A 32 -3.74 24.69 3.35
N MET A 33 -5.03 24.35 3.27
CA MET A 33 -6.09 25.31 2.97
C MET A 33 -6.21 26.38 4.06
N CYS A 34 -6.13 25.98 5.33
CA CYS A 34 -6.13 26.90 6.47
C CYS A 34 -4.92 27.84 6.44
N CYS A 35 -3.73 27.32 6.13
CA CYS A 35 -2.53 28.14 5.99
C CYS A 35 -2.67 29.18 4.87
N LYS A 36 -3.11 28.76 3.67
CA LYS A 36 -3.38 29.69 2.54
C LYS A 36 -4.42 30.75 2.91
N TRP A 37 -5.50 30.35 3.58
CA TRP A 37 -6.53 31.28 4.02
C TRP A 37 -5.99 32.27 5.05
N ALA A 38 -5.22 31.80 6.04
CA ALA A 38 -4.64 32.63 7.08
C ALA A 38 -3.69 33.68 6.50
N ILE A 39 -2.79 33.28 5.60
CA ILE A 39 -1.87 34.21 4.91
C ILE A 39 -2.65 35.31 4.17
N LYS A 40 -3.73 34.93 3.48
CA LYS A 40 -4.55 35.86 2.71
C LYS A 40 -5.32 36.87 3.57
N HIS A 41 -5.84 36.46 4.73
CA HIS A 41 -6.78 37.28 5.52
C HIS A 41 -6.17 37.87 6.81
N LEU A 42 -5.20 37.19 7.41
CA LEU A 42 -4.57 37.56 8.69
C LEU A 42 -3.11 38.00 8.51
N GLY A 43 -2.59 37.89 7.29
CA GLY A 43 -1.19 38.18 6.96
C GLY A 43 -0.27 36.97 7.18
N PRO A 44 1.02 37.09 6.82
CA PRO A 44 1.97 35.98 6.81
C PRO A 44 2.50 35.60 8.21
N ALA A 45 2.12 36.32 9.26
CA ALA A 45 2.59 36.03 10.62
C ALA A 45 2.04 34.68 11.11
N ALA A 46 2.83 33.95 11.91
CA ALA A 46 2.39 32.69 12.52
C ALA A 46 1.30 32.88 13.61
N GLY A 47 1.09 34.13 14.05
CA GLY A 47 0.17 34.53 15.10
C GLY A 47 0.47 35.94 15.62
N ASN A 48 -0.24 36.34 16.67
CA ASN A 48 0.00 37.56 17.44
C ASN A 48 0.09 37.24 18.95
N THR A 49 0.12 38.25 19.82
CA THR A 49 0.22 38.07 21.28
C THR A 49 -0.94 37.26 21.88
N HIS A 50 -2.06 37.12 21.15
CA HIS A 50 -3.30 36.53 21.63
C HIS A 50 -3.68 35.23 20.89
N HIS A 51 -3.31 35.08 19.62
CA HIS A 51 -3.78 33.99 18.77
C HIS A 51 -2.72 33.44 17.82
N ARG A 52 -2.85 32.17 17.44
CA ARG A 52 -2.08 31.52 16.37
C ARG A 52 -2.87 31.51 15.06
N PHE A 53 -2.14 31.61 13.96
CA PHE A 53 -2.69 31.58 12.59
C PHE A 53 -2.33 30.28 11.86
N MET A 54 -1.83 29.27 12.58
CA MET A 54 -1.47 27.97 12.02
C MET A 54 -2.06 26.84 12.87
N LEU A 55 -2.56 25.81 12.19
CA LEU A 55 -3.06 24.58 12.81
C LEU A 55 -1.91 23.69 13.30
N SER A 56 -2.03 23.23 14.53
CA SER A 56 -1.21 22.22 15.19
C SER A 56 -1.93 20.87 15.19
N ASP A 57 -1.20 19.78 15.44
CA ASP A 57 -1.78 18.43 15.49
C ASP A 57 -2.85 18.26 16.58
N HIS A 58 -2.70 18.98 17.69
CA HIS A 58 -3.70 19.00 18.75
C HIS A 58 -4.99 19.70 18.30
N GLU A 59 -4.91 20.68 17.41
CA GLU A 59 -6.09 21.36 16.87
C GLU A 59 -6.88 20.47 15.93
N SER A 60 -6.24 19.60 15.15
CA SER A 60 -6.94 18.58 14.37
C SER A 60 -7.86 17.74 15.27
N THR A 61 -7.34 17.32 16.42
CA THR A 61 -8.15 16.58 17.42
C THR A 61 -9.26 17.46 18.01
N SER A 62 -8.98 18.73 18.32
CA SER A 62 -9.95 19.68 18.89
C SER A 62 -11.08 20.03 17.91
N LEU A 63 -10.75 20.30 16.65
CA LEU A 63 -11.68 20.58 15.56
C LEU A 63 -12.56 19.36 15.30
N TYR A 64 -11.97 18.16 15.25
CA TYR A 64 -12.72 16.92 15.11
C TYR A 64 -13.66 16.67 16.29
N ARG A 65 -13.19 16.91 17.53
CA ARG A 65 -14.05 16.86 18.72
C ARG A 65 -15.18 17.89 18.66
N THR A 66 -14.94 19.05 18.05
CA THR A 66 -15.95 20.08 17.82
C THR A 66 -16.97 19.59 16.82
N ILE A 67 -16.56 19.12 15.63
CA ILE A 67 -17.47 18.54 14.62
C ILE A 67 -18.26 17.36 15.19
N ALA A 68 -17.62 16.48 15.96
CA ALA A 68 -18.31 15.37 16.59
C ALA A 68 -19.34 15.86 17.62
N ARG A 69 -19.04 16.92 18.37
CA ARG A 69 -19.98 17.56 19.32
C ARG A 69 -21.12 18.29 18.60
N GLU A 70 -20.85 18.96 17.48
CA GLU A 70 -21.86 19.59 16.62
C GLU A 70 -22.83 18.53 16.09
N ASN A 71 -22.32 17.34 15.78
CA ASN A 71 -23.12 16.16 15.43
C ASN A 71 -23.71 15.43 16.66
N GLY A 72 -23.68 16.03 17.85
CA GLY A 72 -24.27 15.48 19.07
C GLY A 72 -23.58 14.22 19.61
N ILE A 73 -22.32 13.95 19.26
CA ILE A 73 -21.55 12.81 19.75
C ILE A 73 -20.68 13.22 20.96
N PRO A 74 -21.02 12.80 22.18
CA PRO A 74 -20.16 13.01 23.35
C PRO A 74 -18.82 12.29 23.17
N GLN A 75 -17.72 13.03 23.28
CA GLN A 75 -16.38 12.47 23.08
C GLN A 75 -15.76 11.88 24.36
N HIS A 76 -16.37 12.14 25.51
CA HIS A 76 -15.90 11.67 26.82
C HIS A 76 -16.42 10.27 27.19
N THR A 77 -17.35 9.73 26.40
CA THR A 77 -17.96 8.41 26.55
C THR A 77 -17.37 7.43 25.53
N THR A 78 -17.49 6.13 25.82
CA THR A 78 -17.07 5.09 24.87
C THR A 78 -17.97 5.10 23.63
N ALA A 79 -17.57 4.42 22.55
CA ALA A 79 -18.42 4.35 21.36
C ALA A 79 -19.69 3.54 21.67
N GLU A 80 -19.53 2.51 22.50
CA GLU A 80 -20.55 1.60 23.00
C GLU A 80 -21.60 2.34 23.84
N ASP A 81 -21.18 3.15 24.81
CA ASP A 81 -22.11 3.94 25.64
C ASP A 81 -22.93 4.93 24.81
N ASN A 82 -22.30 5.55 23.81
CA ASN A 82 -23.00 6.44 22.89
C ASN A 82 -24.05 5.68 22.07
N LEU A 83 -23.68 4.53 21.50
CA LEU A 83 -24.61 3.71 20.73
C LEU A 83 -25.76 3.18 21.60
N ASP A 84 -25.49 2.78 22.84
CA ASP A 84 -26.51 2.40 23.80
C ASP A 84 -27.48 3.55 24.08
N CYS A 85 -26.96 4.73 24.35
CA CYS A 85 -27.78 5.93 24.53
C CYS A 85 -28.68 6.21 23.31
N TRP A 86 -28.22 5.94 22.10
CA TRP A 86 -28.96 6.22 20.86
C TRP A 86 -30.02 5.16 20.53
N PHE A 87 -29.79 3.89 20.85
CA PHE A 87 -30.59 2.77 20.33
C PHE A 87 -31.29 1.90 21.38
N ARG A 88 -30.99 2.07 22.67
CA ARG A 88 -31.69 1.34 23.74
C ARG A 88 -33.20 1.55 23.67
N THR A 89 -33.97 0.54 24.07
CA THR A 89 -35.44 0.56 23.99
C THR A 89 -36.05 1.63 24.89
N GLU A 90 -35.46 1.89 26.05
CA GLU A 90 -35.95 2.83 27.04
C GLU A 90 -35.20 4.17 26.97
N ASN A 91 -35.91 5.28 26.75
CA ASN A 91 -35.33 6.63 26.75
C ASN A 91 -34.13 6.77 25.79
N ALA A 92 -34.28 6.29 24.55
CA ALA A 92 -33.32 6.55 23.47
C ALA A 92 -33.14 8.06 23.25
N GLN A 93 -31.90 8.50 23.05
CA GLN A 93 -31.52 9.90 22.81
C GLN A 93 -30.57 9.98 21.60
N PRO A 94 -31.03 9.63 20.39
CA PRO A 94 -30.21 9.75 19.20
C PRO A 94 -29.92 11.24 18.89
N PRO A 95 -28.72 11.59 18.41
CA PRO A 95 -28.43 12.95 17.95
C PRO A 95 -29.17 13.33 16.66
N ASP A 96 -29.64 12.33 15.89
CA ASP A 96 -30.41 12.50 14.66
C ASP A 96 -31.56 11.48 14.63
N PRO A 97 -32.84 11.89 14.39
CA PRO A 97 -33.97 10.97 14.29
C PRO A 97 -33.81 9.87 13.22
N ALA A 98 -33.01 10.11 12.18
CA ALA A 98 -32.70 9.12 11.16
C ALA A 98 -32.04 7.86 11.74
N LEU A 99 -31.30 7.98 12.85
CA LEU A 99 -30.71 6.83 13.55
C LEU A 99 -31.80 5.88 14.03
N SER A 100 -32.75 6.37 14.84
CA SER A 100 -33.85 5.54 15.35
C SER A 100 -34.72 5.01 14.21
N ASN A 101 -35.02 5.85 13.21
CA ASN A 101 -35.83 5.44 12.06
C ASN A 101 -35.16 4.36 11.18
N SER A 102 -33.84 4.19 11.29
CA SER A 102 -33.08 3.22 10.52
C SER A 102 -32.68 2.00 11.35
N CYS A 103 -32.98 1.94 12.64
CA CYS A 103 -32.61 0.83 13.51
C CYS A 103 -33.75 -0.19 13.58
N LEU A 104 -33.54 -1.40 13.06
CA LEU A 104 -34.51 -2.50 13.18
C LEU A 104 -34.29 -3.35 14.44
N PHE A 105 -33.04 -3.44 14.91
CA PHE A 105 -32.69 -4.22 16.08
C PHE A 105 -31.42 -3.67 16.71
N TYR A 106 -31.38 -3.65 18.05
CA TYR A 106 -30.24 -3.24 18.83
C TYR A 106 -30.04 -4.18 20.02
N GLN A 107 -28.78 -4.55 20.27
CA GLN A 107 -28.35 -5.27 21.46
C GLN A 107 -27.10 -4.58 22.03
N PRO A 108 -27.12 -4.14 23.30
CA PRO A 108 -25.96 -3.53 23.93
C PRO A 108 -24.89 -4.55 24.25
N HIS A 109 -23.65 -4.09 24.40
CA HIS A 109 -22.56 -4.92 24.89
C HIS A 109 -22.55 -4.91 26.42
N MET A 110 -23.08 -5.96 27.03
CA MET A 110 -23.11 -6.13 28.49
C MET A 110 -22.49 -7.47 28.87
N GLU A 111 -21.45 -7.43 29.69
CA GLU A 111 -20.86 -8.63 30.28
C GLU A 111 -21.59 -8.97 31.59
N PRO A 112 -21.98 -10.25 31.84
CA PRO A 112 -21.91 -11.40 30.94
C PRO A 112 -23.17 -11.58 30.06
N ALA A 113 -24.21 -10.75 30.25
CA ALA A 113 -25.56 -11.01 29.78
C ALA A 113 -25.71 -11.18 28.26
N THR A 114 -25.15 -10.27 27.48
CA THR A 114 -25.20 -10.32 26.00
C THR A 114 -23.86 -10.70 25.40
N ASN A 115 -22.76 -10.39 26.09
CA ASN A 115 -21.38 -10.66 25.69
C ASN A 115 -20.97 -10.09 24.31
N ARG A 116 -21.87 -9.40 23.61
CA ARG A 116 -21.69 -8.81 22.28
C ARG A 116 -22.62 -7.63 22.06
N PHE A 117 -22.08 -6.60 21.44
CA PHE A 117 -22.85 -5.58 20.74
C PHE A 117 -23.41 -6.15 19.43
N ALA A 118 -24.67 -5.83 19.10
CA ALA A 118 -25.22 -6.03 17.76
C ALA A 118 -26.18 -4.89 17.36
N LEU A 119 -26.22 -4.56 16.07
CA LEU A 119 -27.05 -3.50 15.52
C LEU A 119 -27.48 -3.86 14.09
N ILE A 120 -28.76 -3.69 13.77
CA ILE A 120 -29.29 -3.89 12.42
C ILE A 120 -29.82 -2.57 11.90
N ILE A 121 -29.19 -2.07 10.85
CA ILE A 121 -29.52 -0.82 10.18
C ILE A 121 -30.25 -1.15 8.87
N SER A 122 -31.45 -0.60 8.71
CA SER A 122 -32.21 -0.55 7.46
C SER A 122 -33.10 0.68 7.48
N THR A 123 -32.73 1.70 6.69
CA THR A 123 -33.54 2.92 6.52
C THR A 123 -34.93 2.58 5.97
N PRO A 124 -35.94 3.46 6.12
CA PRO A 124 -37.25 3.24 5.52
C PRO A 124 -37.21 3.04 4.00
N LYS A 125 -36.32 3.76 3.30
CA LYS A 125 -36.09 3.59 1.85
C LYS A 125 -35.49 2.21 1.57
N GLN A 126 -34.51 1.75 2.34
CA GLN A 126 -33.94 0.39 2.21
C GLN A 126 -34.99 -0.70 2.44
N CYS A 127 -35.81 -0.58 3.48
CA CYS A 127 -36.92 -1.51 3.73
C CYS A 127 -37.89 -1.57 2.54
N LYS A 128 -38.27 -0.41 1.98
CA LYS A 128 -39.11 -0.35 0.78
C LYS A 128 -38.45 -1.06 -0.40
N MET A 129 -37.16 -0.84 -0.64
CA MET A 129 -36.42 -1.49 -1.72
C MET A 129 -36.31 -3.01 -1.50
N ALA A 130 -36.08 -3.47 -0.27
CA ALA A 130 -36.12 -4.90 0.06
C ALA A 130 -37.48 -5.51 -0.27
N TRP A 131 -38.59 -4.88 0.14
CA TRP A 131 -39.93 -5.36 -0.20
C TRP A 131 -40.20 -5.37 -1.70
N SER A 132 -39.74 -4.34 -2.43
CA SER A 132 -39.99 -4.23 -3.87
C SER A 132 -39.15 -5.21 -4.71
N PHE A 133 -37.91 -5.47 -4.32
CA PHE A 133 -36.95 -6.18 -5.19
C PHE A 133 -36.34 -7.43 -4.56
N GLY A 134 -36.51 -7.64 -3.25
CA GLY A 134 -36.00 -8.81 -2.52
C GLY A 134 -37.08 -9.81 -2.15
N HIS A 135 -38.31 -9.36 -1.84
CA HIS A 135 -39.38 -10.27 -1.43
C HIS A 135 -39.79 -11.21 -2.58
N ARG A 136 -39.68 -12.52 -2.37
CA ARG A 136 -39.84 -13.60 -3.37
C ARG A 136 -38.88 -13.49 -4.56
N HIS A 137 -37.77 -12.80 -4.38
CA HIS A 137 -36.74 -12.58 -5.39
C HIS A 137 -35.37 -12.99 -4.83
N GLN A 138 -34.31 -12.54 -5.51
CA GLN A 138 -32.93 -12.79 -5.13
C GLN A 138 -32.41 -11.74 -4.15
N MET A 139 -31.70 -12.20 -3.13
CA MET A 139 -30.91 -11.39 -2.22
C MET A 139 -29.43 -11.79 -2.28
N ILE A 140 -28.54 -10.84 -2.05
CA ILE A 140 -27.11 -11.04 -1.93
C ILE A 140 -26.72 -10.66 -0.50
N MET A 141 -25.90 -11.48 0.16
CA MET A 141 -25.33 -11.21 1.47
C MET A 141 -23.80 -11.28 1.37
N ASP A 142 -23.12 -10.32 1.98
CA ASP A 142 -21.65 -10.28 2.01
C ASP A 142 -21.14 -9.77 3.34
N GLY A 143 -20.14 -10.44 3.91
CA GLY A 143 -19.48 -10.09 5.16
C GLY A 143 -18.16 -9.35 4.95
N THR A 144 -17.92 -8.27 5.69
CA THR A 144 -16.69 -7.48 5.64
C THR A 144 -16.19 -7.08 7.04
N PHE A 145 -14.89 -6.79 7.14
CA PHE A 145 -14.18 -6.49 8.38
C PHE A 145 -13.34 -5.21 8.26
N GLY A 146 -12.92 -4.65 9.40
CA GLY A 146 -12.01 -3.50 9.42
C GLY A 146 -12.66 -2.18 8.96
N ILE A 147 -13.97 -2.02 9.17
CA ILE A 147 -14.72 -0.81 8.80
C ILE A 147 -14.50 0.36 9.75
N CYS A 148 -14.04 0.10 10.97
CA CYS A 148 -13.80 1.09 12.02
C CYS A 148 -12.65 0.61 12.92
N THR A 149 -12.30 1.41 13.94
CA THR A 149 -11.26 1.03 14.92
C THR A 149 -11.65 -0.12 15.85
N ALA A 150 -12.95 -0.45 15.94
CA ALA A 150 -13.45 -1.53 16.78
C ALA A 150 -13.41 -2.88 16.05
N ARG A 151 -13.43 -3.97 16.82
CA ARG A 151 -13.43 -5.36 16.33
C ARG A 151 -14.84 -5.79 15.88
N VAL A 152 -15.35 -5.13 14.85
CA VAL A 152 -16.73 -5.29 14.34
C VAL A 152 -16.74 -6.05 13.02
N LEU A 153 -17.72 -6.95 12.87
CA LEU A 153 -18.13 -7.54 11.60
C LEU A 153 -19.33 -6.77 11.05
N LEU A 154 -19.33 -6.55 9.74
CA LEU A 154 -20.45 -5.96 9.02
C LEU A 154 -20.91 -6.93 7.93
N PHE A 155 -22.18 -7.32 7.97
CA PHE A 155 -22.86 -7.97 6.87
C PHE A 155 -23.72 -6.96 6.12
N ILE A 156 -23.64 -6.96 4.80
CA ILE A 156 -24.46 -6.11 3.93
C ILE A 156 -25.44 -7.01 3.18
N LEU A 157 -26.73 -6.71 3.30
CA LEU A 157 -27.77 -7.32 2.46
C LEU A 157 -28.02 -6.42 1.27
N MET A 158 -28.06 -6.99 0.06
CA MET A 158 -28.33 -6.29 -1.19
C MET A 158 -29.39 -7.01 -2.01
N VAL A 159 -30.17 -6.27 -2.77
CA VAL A 159 -31.12 -6.80 -3.77
C VAL A 159 -30.73 -6.34 -5.17
N ILE A 160 -31.25 -6.99 -6.20
CA ILE A 160 -31.09 -6.56 -7.59
C ILE A 160 -32.40 -5.91 -8.02
N ASP A 161 -32.33 -4.66 -8.46
CA ASP A 161 -33.50 -3.94 -8.97
C ASP A 161 -33.91 -4.39 -10.39
N ASP A 162 -34.96 -3.77 -10.90
CA ASP A 162 -35.44 -3.92 -12.28
C ASP A 162 -34.45 -3.47 -13.38
N LYS A 163 -33.45 -2.66 -13.01
CA LYS A 163 -32.37 -2.18 -13.89
C LYS A 163 -31.08 -3.01 -13.78
N ASN A 164 -31.14 -4.17 -13.12
CA ASN A 164 -30.02 -5.06 -12.86
C ASN A 164 -28.84 -4.40 -12.12
N LYS A 165 -29.16 -3.53 -11.15
CA LYS A 165 -28.23 -2.84 -10.26
C LYS A 165 -28.42 -3.34 -8.83
N GLY A 166 -27.31 -3.55 -8.14
CA GLY A 166 -27.30 -3.88 -6.72
C GLY A 166 -27.73 -2.68 -5.87
N VAL A 167 -28.65 -2.91 -4.94
CA VAL A 167 -29.14 -1.91 -3.98
C VAL A 167 -28.94 -2.47 -2.57
N PRO A 168 -28.13 -1.83 -1.70
CA PRO A 168 -28.01 -2.25 -0.31
C PRO A 168 -29.31 -1.98 0.43
N VAL A 169 -29.82 -2.99 1.14
CA VAL A 169 -31.09 -2.96 1.85
C VAL A 169 -30.96 -3.22 3.35
N ALA A 170 -29.79 -3.63 3.84
CA ALA A 170 -29.51 -3.68 5.27
C ALA A 170 -28.01 -3.69 5.55
N GLN A 171 -27.65 -3.27 6.76
CA GLN A 171 -26.33 -3.42 7.37
C GLN A 171 -26.48 -4.06 8.75
N ILE A 172 -25.93 -5.26 8.94
CA ILE A 172 -25.96 -6.00 10.20
C ILE A 172 -24.56 -5.93 10.80
N LEU A 173 -24.44 -5.36 11.99
CA LEU A 173 -23.19 -5.17 12.70
C LEU A 173 -23.20 -5.96 14.00
N PHE A 174 -22.06 -6.55 14.34
CA PHE A 174 -21.84 -7.07 15.69
C PHE A 174 -20.35 -7.10 16.05
N MET A 175 -20.06 -7.01 17.35
CA MET A 175 -18.68 -7.08 17.85
C MET A 175 -18.26 -8.52 18.09
N ALA A 176 -16.99 -8.81 17.81
CA ALA A 176 -16.34 -10.00 18.34
C ALA A 176 -16.15 -9.87 19.86
N ARG A 177 -16.27 -10.99 20.57
CA ARG A 177 -15.95 -11.16 21.98
C ARG A 177 -14.50 -10.73 22.26
N LYS A 178 -14.25 -10.23 23.46
CA LYS A 178 -12.91 -9.75 23.86
C LYS A 178 -11.86 -10.85 23.77
N GLU A 179 -12.23 -12.09 24.06
CA GLU A 179 -11.34 -13.26 24.09
C GLU A 179 -10.97 -13.76 22.69
N ALA A 180 -11.68 -13.34 21.65
CA ALA A 180 -11.43 -13.79 20.29
C ALA A 180 -10.03 -13.36 19.84
N LYS A 181 -9.26 -14.26 19.21
CA LYS A 181 -7.95 -13.91 18.62
C LYS A 181 -8.10 -13.10 17.33
N ALA A 182 -9.14 -13.39 16.55
CA ALA A 182 -9.49 -12.64 15.36
C ALA A 182 -11.00 -12.40 15.26
N VAL A 183 -11.38 -11.36 14.54
CA VAL A 183 -12.79 -10.96 14.37
C VAL A 183 -13.57 -12.03 13.59
N HIS A 184 -12.99 -12.54 12.49
CA HIS A 184 -13.63 -13.55 11.65
C HIS A 184 -13.78 -14.93 12.31
N THR A 185 -12.99 -15.25 13.35
CA THR A 185 -13.09 -16.54 14.05
C THR A 185 -14.18 -16.57 15.11
N ASP A 186 -14.80 -15.42 15.42
CA ASP A 186 -15.68 -15.32 16.57
C ASP A 186 -17.16 -15.38 16.24
N TYR A 187 -17.59 -15.26 14.99
CA TYR A 187 -18.98 -15.50 14.65
C TYR A 187 -19.21 -16.99 14.37
N ASN A 188 -20.41 -17.46 14.70
CA ASN A 188 -20.88 -18.78 14.32
C ASN A 188 -22.22 -18.64 13.59
N GLY A 189 -22.69 -19.73 12.98
CA GLY A 189 -23.95 -19.74 12.24
C GLY A 189 -25.14 -19.31 13.09
N LYS A 190 -25.11 -19.61 14.40
CA LYS A 190 -26.21 -19.26 15.31
C LYS A 190 -26.34 -17.75 15.53
N VAL A 191 -25.24 -17.02 15.73
CA VAL A 191 -25.27 -15.56 15.86
C VAL A 191 -25.84 -14.93 14.59
N LEU A 192 -25.42 -15.40 13.41
CA LEU A 192 -25.91 -14.86 12.14
C LEU A 192 -27.37 -15.27 11.89
N GLU A 193 -27.78 -16.49 12.24
CA GLU A 193 -29.16 -16.95 12.21
C GLU A 193 -30.07 -16.04 13.03
N ASP A 194 -29.69 -15.75 14.27
CA ASP A 194 -30.47 -14.91 15.17
C ASP A 194 -30.58 -13.47 14.63
N LEU A 195 -29.48 -12.89 14.12
CA LEU A 195 -29.50 -11.54 13.55
C LEU A 195 -30.32 -11.45 12.25
N LEU A 196 -30.25 -12.46 11.38
CA LEU A 196 -31.10 -12.52 10.18
C LEU A 196 -32.57 -12.67 10.55
N MET A 197 -32.87 -13.41 11.63
CA MET A 197 -34.22 -13.54 12.17
C MET A 197 -34.75 -12.21 12.67
N GLN A 198 -33.94 -11.47 13.42
CA GLN A 198 -34.29 -10.13 13.90
C GLN A 198 -34.50 -9.14 12.76
N TRP A 199 -33.65 -9.18 11.73
CA TRP A 199 -33.85 -8.38 10.52
C TRP A 199 -35.17 -8.73 9.83
N LYS A 200 -35.45 -10.03 9.61
CA LYS A 200 -36.70 -10.50 9.00
C LYS A 200 -37.93 -10.07 9.80
N ALA A 201 -37.85 -10.13 11.14
CA ALA A 201 -38.92 -9.66 12.03
C ALA A 201 -39.10 -8.13 11.94
N GLY A 202 -38.01 -7.36 11.94
CA GLY A 202 -38.03 -5.90 11.82
C GLY A 202 -38.59 -5.40 10.47
N MET A 203 -38.49 -6.19 9.40
CA MET A 203 -39.13 -5.90 8.11
C MET A 203 -40.66 -5.96 8.16
N GLY A 204 -41.24 -6.58 9.19
CA GLY A 204 -42.68 -6.67 9.42
C GLY A 204 -43.43 -7.51 8.40
N LYS A 205 -44.72 -7.20 8.22
CA LYS A 205 -45.59 -7.78 7.19
C LYS A 205 -45.96 -6.72 6.17
N ASN A 206 -46.13 -7.12 4.91
CA ASN A 206 -46.65 -6.21 3.89
C ASN A 206 -48.15 -5.95 4.07
N LYS A 207 -48.73 -5.10 3.21
CA LYS A 207 -50.17 -4.78 3.20
C LYS A 207 -51.12 -5.98 3.02
N HIS A 208 -50.59 -7.12 2.56
CA HIS A 208 -51.34 -8.38 2.40
C HIS A 208 -51.17 -9.33 3.60
N GLY A 209 -50.46 -8.90 4.64
CA GLY A 209 -50.16 -9.74 5.80
C GLY A 209 -49.09 -10.79 5.55
N GLU A 210 -48.39 -10.73 4.43
CA GLU A 210 -47.31 -11.66 4.08
C GLU A 210 -46.03 -11.27 4.82
N ALA A 211 -45.30 -12.27 5.32
CA ALA A 211 -43.96 -12.08 5.89
C ALA A 211 -42.91 -11.97 4.78
N PHE A 212 -41.76 -11.36 5.10
CA PHE A 212 -40.68 -11.21 4.15
C PHE A 212 -40.01 -12.56 3.84
N GLU A 213 -40.31 -13.10 2.66
CA GLU A 213 -39.67 -14.30 2.11
C GLU A 213 -38.66 -13.96 1.01
N MET A 214 -37.54 -14.66 0.93
CA MET A 214 -36.61 -14.63 -0.21
C MET A 214 -36.62 -15.99 -0.92
N CYS A 215 -36.54 -16.00 -2.25
CA CYS A 215 -36.52 -17.25 -3.01
C CYS A 215 -35.09 -17.72 -3.29
N ILE A 216 -34.16 -16.78 -3.46
CA ILE A 216 -32.76 -17.06 -3.81
C ILE A 216 -31.87 -16.22 -2.90
N ALA A 217 -30.85 -16.83 -2.30
CA ALA A 217 -29.80 -16.11 -1.60
C ALA A 217 -28.44 -16.37 -2.25
N ASN A 218 -27.67 -15.32 -2.47
CA ASN A 218 -26.30 -15.37 -2.97
C ASN A 218 -25.35 -14.90 -1.86
N THR A 219 -24.53 -15.80 -1.34
CA THR A 219 -23.62 -15.57 -0.20
C THR A 219 -22.22 -16.05 -0.58
N ASP A 220 -21.23 -15.80 0.27
CA ASP A 220 -19.88 -16.29 0.06
C ASP A 220 -19.78 -17.84 0.19
N ASN A 221 -18.57 -18.38 0.32
CA ASN A 221 -18.37 -19.82 0.45
C ASN A 221 -18.37 -20.31 1.92
N ASP A 222 -18.86 -19.51 2.87
CA ASP A 222 -18.90 -19.86 4.27
C ASP A 222 -20.10 -20.76 4.61
N ALA A 223 -19.83 -21.86 5.34
CA ALA A 223 -20.87 -22.81 5.70
C ALA A 223 -21.85 -22.26 6.74
N GLN A 224 -21.37 -21.41 7.65
CA GLN A 224 -22.18 -20.78 8.69
C GLN A 224 -23.18 -19.79 8.09
N GLU A 225 -22.76 -19.02 7.08
CA GLU A 225 -23.66 -18.12 6.32
C GLU A 225 -24.81 -18.89 5.65
N ARG A 226 -24.49 -20.00 4.98
CA ARG A 226 -25.48 -20.84 4.31
C ARG A 226 -26.48 -21.48 5.27
N LEU A 227 -25.99 -21.97 6.41
CA LEU A 227 -26.85 -22.55 7.44
C LEU A 227 -27.79 -21.50 8.05
N ALA A 228 -27.28 -20.31 8.36
CA ALA A 228 -28.07 -19.20 8.88
C ALA A 228 -29.17 -18.74 7.93
N LEU A 229 -28.88 -18.68 6.62
CA LEU A 229 -29.88 -18.35 5.59
C LEU A 229 -30.97 -19.43 5.49
N ARG A 230 -30.60 -20.71 5.45
CA ARG A 230 -31.59 -21.82 5.40
C ARG A 230 -32.47 -21.89 6.63
N ALA A 231 -31.92 -21.60 7.81
CA ALA A 231 -32.68 -21.59 9.05
C ALA A 231 -33.80 -20.51 9.05
N ASN A 232 -33.54 -19.36 8.43
CA ASN A 232 -34.48 -18.24 8.38
C ASN A 232 -35.47 -18.29 7.20
N TRP A 233 -35.09 -18.96 6.11
CA TRP A 233 -35.90 -19.13 4.91
C TRP A 233 -35.81 -20.58 4.42
N LYS A 234 -36.75 -21.42 4.86
CA LYS A 234 -36.71 -22.88 4.63
C LYS A 234 -36.61 -23.28 3.16
N ASP A 235 -37.25 -22.51 2.28
CA ASP A 235 -37.33 -22.80 0.84
C ASP A 235 -36.31 -22.01 0.01
N VAL A 236 -35.31 -21.38 0.63
CA VAL A 236 -34.34 -20.55 -0.09
C VAL A 236 -33.39 -21.40 -0.95
N PHE A 237 -33.28 -21.05 -2.22
CA PHE A 237 -32.26 -21.60 -3.10
C PHE A 237 -30.95 -20.85 -2.90
N LEU A 238 -29.91 -21.53 -2.42
CA LEU A 238 -28.61 -20.93 -2.17
C LEU A 238 -27.71 -20.98 -3.41
N ILE A 239 -27.15 -19.84 -3.76
CA ILE A 239 -26.14 -19.67 -4.80
C ILE A 239 -24.84 -19.23 -4.11
N LEU A 240 -23.72 -19.86 -4.48
CA LEU A 240 -22.41 -19.37 -4.07
C LEU A 240 -22.01 -18.20 -4.96
N CYS A 241 -21.54 -17.12 -4.35
CA CYS A 241 -21.07 -15.95 -5.06
C CYS A 241 -19.88 -16.34 -5.94
N ARG A 242 -20.05 -16.19 -7.26
CA ARG A 242 -19.00 -16.51 -8.24
C ARG A 242 -17.70 -15.77 -7.95
N PHE A 243 -17.77 -14.52 -7.46
CA PHE A 243 -16.58 -13.76 -7.09
C PHE A 243 -15.87 -14.39 -5.89
N HIS A 244 -16.57 -14.73 -4.81
CA HIS A 244 -15.98 -15.36 -3.63
C HIS A 244 -15.51 -16.78 -3.89
N THR A 245 -16.26 -17.58 -4.67
CA THR A 245 -15.81 -18.89 -5.12
C THR A 245 -14.56 -18.79 -5.98
N TRP A 246 -14.53 -17.87 -6.94
CA TRP A 246 -13.33 -17.61 -7.73
C TRP A 246 -12.18 -17.07 -6.88
N GLN A 247 -12.44 -16.23 -5.88
CA GLN A 247 -11.42 -15.74 -4.96
C GLN A 247 -10.91 -16.87 -4.07
N ALA A 248 -11.76 -17.75 -3.57
CA ALA A 248 -11.39 -18.92 -2.79
C ALA A 248 -10.58 -19.90 -3.64
N TRP A 249 -11.00 -20.17 -4.89
CA TRP A 249 -10.25 -20.96 -5.85
C TRP A 249 -8.96 -20.27 -6.26
N ARG A 250 -8.95 -18.96 -6.48
CA ARG A 250 -7.74 -18.19 -6.75
C ARG A 250 -6.82 -18.23 -5.56
N ASN A 251 -7.32 -18.15 -4.33
CA ASN A 251 -6.52 -18.21 -3.11
C ASN A 251 -6.02 -19.62 -2.87
N GLY A 252 -6.80 -20.66 -3.16
CA GLY A 252 -6.38 -22.06 -3.17
C GLY A 252 -5.34 -22.30 -4.25
N LEU A 253 -5.60 -21.89 -5.49
CA LEU A 253 -4.65 -21.92 -6.60
C LEU A 253 -3.42 -21.05 -6.32
N ASN A 254 -3.52 -19.90 -5.67
CA ASN A 254 -2.37 -19.07 -5.32
C ASN A 254 -1.55 -19.76 -4.23
N ARG A 255 -2.23 -20.36 -3.24
CA ARG A 255 -1.62 -21.23 -2.23
C ARG A 255 -0.96 -22.47 -2.84
N SER A 256 -1.52 -23.03 -3.91
CA SER A 256 -1.09 -24.34 -4.45
C SER A 256 -0.28 -24.29 -5.74
N LEU A 257 -0.45 -23.28 -6.61
CA LEU A 257 -0.05 -23.34 -8.03
C LEU A 257 0.33 -21.99 -8.68
N ARG A 258 -0.23 -20.84 -8.29
CA ARG A 258 -0.11 -19.59 -9.06
C ARG A 258 1.06 -18.73 -8.62
N VAL A 259 1.35 -18.64 -7.33
CA VAL A 259 2.50 -17.84 -6.88
C VAL A 259 3.79 -18.44 -7.43
N CYS A 260 3.99 -19.75 -7.23
CA CYS A 260 5.13 -20.45 -7.81
C CYS A 260 5.10 -20.39 -9.34
N LYS A 261 3.96 -20.63 -10.00
CA LYS A 261 3.90 -20.56 -11.47
C LYS A 261 4.17 -19.17 -12.01
N MET A 262 3.63 -18.10 -11.41
CA MET A 262 3.85 -16.72 -11.86
C MET A 262 5.30 -16.30 -11.61
N ALA A 263 5.87 -16.61 -10.43
CA ALA A 263 7.29 -16.40 -10.19
C ALA A 263 8.13 -17.19 -11.20
N TRP A 264 7.83 -18.47 -11.45
CA TRP A 264 8.53 -19.28 -12.46
C TRP A 264 8.33 -18.78 -13.89
N SER A 265 7.15 -18.27 -14.25
CA SER A 265 6.85 -17.82 -15.63
C SER A 265 7.37 -16.41 -15.93
N PHE A 266 7.36 -15.52 -14.94
CA PHE A 266 7.64 -14.10 -15.13
C PHE A 266 8.80 -13.56 -14.28
N GLY A 267 9.27 -14.30 -13.28
CA GLY A 267 10.42 -13.95 -12.46
C GLY A 267 11.66 -14.80 -12.73
N HIS A 268 11.51 -16.07 -13.14
CA HIS A 268 12.66 -16.92 -13.43
C HIS A 268 13.43 -16.41 -14.65
N ARG A 269 14.70 -16.02 -14.48
CA ARG A 269 15.56 -15.36 -15.47
C ARG A 269 15.02 -14.02 -15.98
N HIS A 270 14.13 -13.39 -15.23
CA HIS A 270 13.53 -12.11 -15.54
C HIS A 270 13.73 -11.15 -14.37
N GLN A 271 12.95 -10.06 -14.35
CA GLN A 271 12.98 -9.05 -13.32
C GLN A 271 12.04 -9.40 -12.16
N MET A 272 12.56 -9.24 -10.95
CA MET A 272 11.78 -9.20 -9.72
C MET A 272 11.89 -7.80 -9.11
N ILE A 273 10.81 -7.33 -8.49
CA ILE A 273 10.77 -6.11 -7.69
C ILE A 273 10.56 -6.54 -6.24
N MET A 274 11.37 -6.01 -5.35
CA MET A 274 11.22 -6.15 -3.90
C MET A 274 10.99 -4.77 -3.30
N ASP A 275 10.01 -4.67 -2.41
CA ASP A 275 9.70 -3.42 -1.73
C ASP A 275 9.36 -3.69 -0.26
N GLY A 276 10.01 -2.96 0.64
CA GLY A 276 9.76 -3.00 2.08
C GLY A 276 8.80 -1.91 2.52
N THR A 277 7.71 -2.27 3.18
CA THR A 277 6.74 -1.29 3.72
C THR A 277 6.48 -1.50 5.21
N PHE A 278 6.36 -0.40 5.93
CA PHE A 278 6.12 -0.34 7.38
C PHE A 278 4.74 0.26 7.69
N GLY A 279 4.30 0.14 8.95
CA GLY A 279 3.03 0.74 9.38
C GLY A 279 1.77 0.07 8.82
N ILE A 280 1.90 -1.17 8.32
CA ILE A 280 0.77 -1.94 7.79
C ILE A 280 -0.25 -2.35 8.86
N CYS A 281 0.14 -2.33 10.13
CA CYS A 281 -0.73 -2.55 11.28
C CYS A 281 -0.18 -1.82 12.53
N THR A 282 -0.89 -1.92 13.65
CA THR A 282 -0.46 -1.35 14.94
C THR A 282 0.71 -2.09 15.58
N ALA A 283 1.00 -3.31 15.13
CA ALA A 283 2.18 -4.06 15.55
C ALA A 283 3.42 -3.59 14.78
N ARG A 284 4.59 -3.80 15.39
CA ARG A 284 5.90 -3.46 14.82
C ARG A 284 6.32 -4.47 13.77
N VAL A 285 5.57 -4.55 12.67
CA VAL A 285 5.78 -5.52 11.58
C VAL A 285 6.30 -4.81 10.35
N LEU A 286 7.32 -5.39 9.72
CA LEU A 286 7.77 -5.02 8.39
C LEU A 286 7.24 -6.06 7.39
N LEU A 287 6.73 -5.58 6.26
CA LEU A 287 6.27 -6.41 5.15
C LEU A 287 7.13 -6.13 3.93
N PHE A 288 7.81 -7.17 3.43
CA PHE A 288 8.42 -7.16 2.11
C PHE A 288 7.49 -7.80 1.10
N ILE A 289 7.29 -7.16 -0.04
CA ILE A 289 6.50 -7.70 -1.15
C ILE A 289 7.45 -8.00 -2.30
N LEU A 290 7.43 -9.24 -2.79
CA LEU A 290 8.09 -9.62 -4.03
C LEU A 290 7.08 -9.60 -5.17
N MET A 291 7.44 -8.99 -6.28
CA MET A 291 6.58 -8.80 -7.45
C MET A 291 7.34 -9.12 -8.73
N VAL A 292 6.66 -9.68 -9.71
CA VAL A 292 7.18 -9.89 -11.07
C VAL A 292 6.40 -9.04 -12.06
N ILE A 293 6.98 -8.75 -13.23
CA ILE A 293 6.29 -8.05 -14.31
C ILE A 293 5.80 -9.08 -15.33
N ASP A 294 4.50 -9.13 -15.57
CA ASP A 294 3.92 -10.03 -16.56
C ASP A 294 4.11 -9.54 -18.01
N ASP A 295 3.68 -10.34 -18.98
CA ASP A 295 3.80 -10.00 -20.40
C ASP A 295 3.03 -8.73 -20.81
N LYS A 296 2.11 -8.26 -19.98
CA LYS A 296 1.29 -7.06 -20.19
C LYS A 296 1.86 -5.84 -19.46
N ASN A 297 3.09 -5.93 -18.97
CA ASN A 297 3.74 -4.89 -18.17
C ASN A 297 2.97 -4.58 -16.88
N LYS A 298 2.32 -5.59 -16.29
CA LYS A 298 1.61 -5.45 -15.01
C LYS A 298 2.40 -6.13 -13.90
N GLY A 299 2.57 -5.41 -12.80
CA GLY A 299 3.11 -5.97 -11.56
C GLY A 299 2.18 -7.04 -10.97
N VAL A 300 2.72 -8.23 -10.70
CA VAL A 300 2.02 -9.35 -10.06
C VAL A 300 2.77 -9.75 -8.79
N PRO A 301 2.16 -9.60 -7.60
CA PRO A 301 2.81 -10.01 -6.35
C PRO A 301 2.96 -11.54 -6.32
N VAL A 302 4.17 -12.00 -6.00
CA VAL A 302 4.57 -13.41 -5.90
C VAL A 302 5.14 -13.78 -4.53
N ALA A 303 5.36 -12.83 -3.62
CA ALA A 303 5.60 -13.18 -2.23
C ALA A 303 5.23 -12.03 -1.31
N GLN A 304 4.92 -12.38 -0.07
CA GLN A 304 4.79 -11.46 1.06
C GLN A 304 5.57 -12.07 2.21
N ILE A 305 6.63 -11.37 2.63
CA ILE A 305 7.51 -11.80 3.70
C ILE A 305 7.26 -10.84 4.87
N LEU A 306 6.77 -11.38 5.98
CA LEU A 306 6.51 -10.60 7.19
C LEU A 306 7.47 -11.05 8.29
N PHE A 307 8.03 -10.09 9.01
CA PHE A 307 8.64 -10.38 10.30
C PHE A 307 8.36 -9.23 11.27
N MET A 308 8.39 -9.56 12.55
CA MET A 308 8.13 -8.63 13.65
C MET A 308 9.46 -8.11 14.18
N ALA A 309 9.59 -6.79 14.28
CA ALA A 309 10.70 -6.17 14.97
C ALA A 309 10.64 -6.48 16.47
N ARG A 310 11.80 -6.74 17.06
CA ARG A 310 12.09 -6.85 18.48
C ARG A 310 11.56 -5.62 19.23
N LYS A 311 11.09 -5.86 20.45
CA LYS A 311 10.47 -4.81 21.28
C LYS A 311 11.44 -3.68 21.61
N GLU A 312 12.73 -4.00 21.68
CA GLU A 312 13.82 -3.12 22.09
C GLU A 312 14.29 -2.17 20.98
N ALA A 313 13.91 -2.43 19.73
CA ALA A 313 14.31 -1.56 18.63
C ALA A 313 13.70 -0.15 18.80
N LYS A 314 14.35 0.88 18.29
CA LYS A 314 13.80 2.25 18.33
C LYS A 314 12.79 2.51 17.21
N ALA A 315 13.01 1.92 16.03
CA ALA A 315 12.07 1.94 14.91
C ALA A 315 11.95 0.54 14.30
N VAL A 316 10.95 0.32 13.44
CA VAL A 316 10.74 -0.98 12.76
C VAL A 316 11.84 -1.21 11.72
N HIS A 317 12.19 -0.19 10.94
CA HIS A 317 13.22 -0.28 9.90
C HIS A 317 14.63 -0.48 10.46
N THR A 318 14.89 -0.13 11.73
CA THR A 318 16.22 -0.30 12.35
C THR A 318 16.47 -1.71 12.87
N ASP A 319 15.45 -2.57 12.92
CA ASP A 319 15.58 -3.84 13.65
C ASP A 319 15.87 -5.06 12.78
N TYR A 320 15.56 -4.98 11.49
CA TYR A 320 15.90 -6.07 10.59
C TYR A 320 17.35 -5.96 10.21
N ASN A 321 18.07 -7.07 10.37
CA ASN A 321 19.39 -7.19 9.80
C ASN A 321 19.26 -7.89 8.43
N GLY A 322 20.23 -7.66 7.55
CA GLY A 322 20.28 -8.32 6.25
C GLY A 322 20.24 -9.83 6.35
N LYS A 323 20.68 -10.41 7.48
CA LYS A 323 20.69 -11.86 7.70
C LYS A 323 19.28 -12.46 7.83
N VAL A 324 18.37 -11.80 8.53
CA VAL A 324 16.96 -12.24 8.65
C VAL A 324 16.30 -12.21 7.28
N LEU A 325 16.50 -11.13 6.52
CA LEU A 325 15.95 -11.02 5.17
C LEU A 325 16.58 -12.06 4.22
N GLU A 326 17.89 -12.28 4.31
CA GLU A 326 18.62 -13.32 3.58
C GLU A 326 18.02 -14.70 3.85
N ASP A 327 17.80 -15.05 5.12
CA ASP A 327 17.28 -16.36 5.52
C ASP A 327 15.83 -16.57 5.06
N LEU A 328 15.01 -15.50 5.09
CA LEU A 328 13.63 -15.55 4.60
C LEU A 328 13.56 -15.66 3.08
N LEU A 329 14.41 -14.93 2.35
CA LEU A 329 14.55 -15.04 0.90
C LEU A 329 15.09 -16.41 0.49
N MET A 330 16.01 -16.99 1.27
CA MET A 330 16.54 -18.33 1.07
C MET A 330 15.45 -19.39 1.23
N GLN A 331 14.66 -19.31 2.31
CA GLN A 331 13.53 -20.21 2.53
C GLN A 331 12.48 -20.08 1.42
N TRP A 332 12.18 -18.86 1.00
CA TRP A 332 11.27 -18.62 -0.12
C TRP A 332 11.82 -19.22 -1.43
N LYS A 333 13.10 -18.98 -1.77
CA LYS A 333 13.78 -19.57 -2.92
C LYS A 333 13.79 -21.10 -2.87
N ALA A 334 14.01 -21.70 -1.70
CA ALA A 334 13.96 -23.14 -1.52
C ALA A 334 12.53 -23.69 -1.70
N GLY A 335 11.52 -22.99 -1.15
CA GLY A 335 10.10 -23.33 -1.29
C GLY A 335 9.58 -23.25 -2.72
N MET A 336 10.23 -22.48 -3.60
CA MET A 336 9.95 -22.44 -5.04
C MET A 336 10.30 -23.76 -5.76
N GLY A 337 11.10 -24.62 -5.13
CA GLY A 337 11.48 -25.93 -5.63
C GLY A 337 12.30 -25.88 -6.92
N LYS A 338 12.20 -26.95 -7.71
CA LYS A 338 12.79 -27.04 -9.06
C LYS A 338 11.68 -27.10 -10.10
N ASN A 339 11.94 -26.55 -11.28
CA ASN A 339 11.00 -26.72 -12.40
C ASN A 339 11.07 -28.13 -12.99
N LYS A 340 10.26 -28.42 -14.01
CA LYS A 340 10.22 -29.70 -14.73
C LYS A 340 11.56 -30.11 -15.39
N HIS A 341 12.49 -29.17 -15.56
CA HIS A 341 13.82 -29.40 -16.11
C HIS A 341 14.88 -29.59 -15.01
N GLY A 342 14.49 -29.57 -13.73
CA GLY A 342 15.41 -29.70 -12.60
C GLY A 342 16.18 -28.42 -12.28
N GLU A 343 15.84 -27.30 -12.92
CA GLU A 343 16.48 -26.00 -12.69
C GLU A 343 15.97 -25.40 -11.37
N ALA A 344 16.84 -24.67 -10.66
CA ALA A 344 16.47 -23.90 -9.47
C ALA A 344 15.95 -22.51 -9.86
N PHE A 345 15.16 -21.90 -8.97
CA PHE A 345 14.60 -20.57 -9.23
C PHE A 345 15.69 -19.49 -9.17
N GLU A 346 16.08 -19.00 -10.34
CA GLU A 346 17.02 -17.88 -10.50
C GLU A 346 16.31 -16.63 -11.03
N MET A 347 16.58 -15.45 -10.47
CA MET A 347 16.19 -14.15 -11.04
C MET A 347 17.37 -13.51 -11.76
N CYS A 348 17.11 -12.82 -12.86
CA CYS A 348 18.17 -12.15 -13.61
C CYS A 348 18.41 -10.74 -13.07
N ILE A 349 17.32 -10.02 -12.80
CA ILE A 349 17.33 -8.64 -12.33
C ILE A 349 16.50 -8.54 -11.05
N ALA A 350 16.98 -7.79 -10.06
CA ALA A 350 16.18 -7.40 -8.90
C ALA A 350 16.14 -5.87 -8.77
N ASN A 351 14.94 -5.30 -8.73
CA ASN A 351 14.69 -3.89 -8.43
C ASN A 351 14.30 -3.75 -6.96
N THR A 352 15.02 -2.96 -6.17
CA THR A 352 14.84 -2.84 -4.72
C THR A 352 15.07 -1.40 -4.23
N ASP A 353 14.84 -1.12 -2.95
CA ASP A 353 15.19 0.17 -2.35
C ASP A 353 16.72 0.43 -2.38
N ASN A 354 17.11 1.67 -2.09
CA ASN A 354 18.46 2.07 -1.76
C ASN A 354 18.97 1.52 -0.40
N ASP A 355 18.25 0.62 0.26
CA ASP A 355 18.73 -0.09 1.45
C ASP A 355 19.83 -1.13 1.14
N ALA A 356 20.94 -1.07 1.89
CA ALA A 356 22.08 -1.95 1.68
C ALA A 356 21.81 -3.38 2.15
N GLN A 357 20.99 -3.57 3.20
CA GLN A 357 20.67 -4.88 3.74
C GLN A 357 19.81 -5.68 2.75
N GLU A 358 18.85 -5.04 2.08
CA GLU A 358 18.08 -5.61 0.98
C GLU A 358 18.97 -6.13 -0.15
N ARG A 359 19.91 -5.31 -0.61
CA ARG A 359 20.82 -5.68 -1.71
C ARG A 359 21.75 -6.83 -1.33
N LEU A 360 22.29 -6.83 -0.12
CA LEU A 360 23.10 -7.93 0.41
C LEU A 360 22.30 -9.23 0.46
N ALA A 361 21.09 -9.17 1.00
CA ALA A 361 20.21 -10.34 1.11
C ALA A 361 19.84 -10.92 -0.27
N LEU A 362 19.54 -10.07 -1.26
CA LEU A 362 19.29 -10.49 -2.64
C LEU A 362 20.53 -11.17 -3.25
N ARG A 363 21.73 -10.61 -3.10
CA ARG A 363 22.96 -11.20 -3.64
C ARG A 363 23.35 -12.51 -3.00
N ALA A 364 23.18 -12.62 -1.68
CA ALA A 364 23.46 -13.84 -0.95
C ALA A 364 22.62 -15.01 -1.49
N ASN A 365 21.38 -14.73 -1.92
CA ASN A 365 20.46 -15.71 -2.46
C ASN A 365 20.59 -15.95 -3.97
N TRP A 366 20.96 -14.92 -4.74
CA TRP A 366 21.12 -14.96 -6.19
C TRP A 366 22.45 -14.32 -6.61
N LYS A 367 23.51 -15.12 -6.70
CA LYS A 367 24.89 -14.63 -6.90
C LYS A 367 25.09 -13.81 -8.18
N ASP A 368 24.32 -14.13 -9.22
CA ASP A 368 24.42 -13.53 -10.56
C ASP A 368 23.36 -12.44 -10.81
N VAL A 369 22.56 -12.08 -9.79
CA VAL A 369 21.53 -11.06 -9.94
C VAL A 369 22.14 -9.69 -10.24
N PHE A 370 21.63 -9.02 -11.26
CA PHE A 370 21.90 -7.61 -11.49
C PHE A 370 20.90 -6.77 -10.70
N LEU A 371 21.41 -5.85 -9.89
CA LEU A 371 20.54 -5.02 -9.05
C LEU A 371 20.20 -3.72 -9.79
N ILE A 372 18.96 -3.28 -9.63
CA ILE A 372 18.51 -1.94 -9.99
C ILE A 372 17.92 -1.31 -8.73
N LEU A 373 18.16 -0.02 -8.51
CA LEU A 373 17.50 0.75 -7.47
C LEU A 373 16.19 1.32 -8.01
N CYS A 374 15.16 1.27 -7.18
CA CYS A 374 13.90 1.92 -7.48
C CYS A 374 14.14 3.42 -7.70
N ARG A 375 13.71 3.93 -8.85
CA ARG A 375 13.90 5.34 -9.23
C ARG A 375 13.26 6.29 -8.23
N PHE A 376 12.08 5.94 -7.72
CA PHE A 376 11.35 6.73 -6.73
C PHE A 376 12.14 6.86 -5.42
N HIS A 377 12.57 5.73 -4.85
CA HIS A 377 13.36 5.72 -3.62
C HIS A 377 14.73 6.38 -3.79
N THR A 378 15.35 6.21 -4.97
CA THR A 378 16.61 6.91 -5.32
C THR A 378 16.41 8.43 -5.33
N TRP A 379 15.36 8.90 -6.02
CA TRP A 379 15.00 10.32 -6.02
C TRP A 379 14.71 10.84 -4.62
N GLN A 380 13.94 10.10 -3.83
CA GLN A 380 13.63 10.46 -2.45
C GLN A 380 14.90 10.57 -1.59
N ALA A 381 15.84 9.63 -1.73
CA ALA A 381 17.12 9.67 -1.03
C ALA A 381 17.94 10.91 -1.42
N TRP A 382 18.00 11.25 -2.71
CA TRP A 382 18.70 12.44 -3.20
C TRP A 382 18.02 13.73 -2.75
N ARG A 383 16.69 13.81 -2.81
CA ARG A 383 15.90 14.93 -2.30
C ARG A 383 16.20 15.17 -0.82
N ASN A 384 16.26 14.10 -0.02
CA ASN A 384 16.61 14.18 1.39
C ASN A 384 18.07 14.64 1.60
N GLY A 385 19.02 14.12 0.84
CA GLY A 385 20.42 14.57 0.86
C GLY A 385 20.58 16.05 0.49
N LEU A 386 19.83 16.50 -0.52
CA LEU A 386 19.78 17.89 -0.97
C LEU A 386 19.21 18.79 0.14
N ASN A 387 18.08 18.42 0.72
CA ASN A 387 17.46 19.18 1.82
C ASN A 387 18.38 19.28 3.05
N ARG A 388 19.13 18.22 3.39
CA ARG A 388 20.15 18.27 4.45
C ARG A 388 21.29 19.23 4.11
N SER A 389 21.79 19.18 2.88
CA SER A 389 22.93 19.99 2.42
C SER A 389 22.60 21.48 2.34
N LEU A 390 21.37 21.81 1.99
CA LEU A 390 20.90 23.20 1.87
C LEU A 390 20.47 23.84 3.20
N ARG A 391 20.63 23.16 4.35
CA ARG A 391 20.36 23.74 5.67
C ARG A 391 21.20 24.99 5.96
N VAL A 392 22.39 25.09 5.36
CA VAL A 392 23.28 26.26 5.46
C VAL A 392 22.77 27.48 4.68
N VAL A 393 21.79 27.30 3.80
CA VAL A 393 21.18 28.35 2.98
C VAL A 393 19.89 28.84 3.66
N PRO A 394 19.63 30.17 3.72
CA PRO A 394 18.36 30.71 4.19
C PRO A 394 17.17 30.08 3.47
N LYS A 395 16.07 29.83 4.20
CA LYS A 395 14.92 29.04 3.73
C LYS A 395 14.39 29.51 2.37
N ASP A 396 14.18 30.81 2.23
CA ASP A 396 13.62 31.44 1.04
C ASP A 396 14.55 31.34 -0.18
N GLU A 397 15.83 31.07 0.07
CA GLU A 397 16.90 31.06 -0.93
C GLU A 397 17.30 29.64 -1.36
N ARG A 398 16.79 28.61 -0.67
CA ARG A 398 17.03 27.20 -1.01
C ARG A 398 16.46 26.84 -2.37
N GLN A 399 15.35 27.45 -2.76
CA GLN A 399 14.60 27.06 -3.96
C GLN A 399 15.40 27.23 -5.25
N LEU A 400 16.25 28.26 -5.33
CA LEU A 400 17.11 28.47 -6.51
C LEU A 400 18.12 27.32 -6.69
N VAL A 401 18.81 26.96 -5.60
CA VAL A 401 19.80 25.87 -5.62
C VAL A 401 19.11 24.52 -5.80
N ARG A 402 17.94 24.31 -5.16
CA ARG A 402 17.13 23.11 -5.33
C ARG A 402 16.73 22.91 -6.78
N ARG A 403 16.16 23.93 -7.44
CA ARG A 403 15.74 23.82 -8.84
C ARG A 403 16.92 23.53 -9.78
N CYS A 404 18.07 24.17 -9.53
CA CYS A 404 19.28 23.93 -10.32
C CYS A 404 19.71 22.45 -10.22
N LEU A 405 19.92 21.96 -9.00
CA LEU A 405 20.38 20.59 -8.77
C LEU A 405 19.30 19.56 -9.13
N ALA A 406 18.03 19.86 -8.92
CA ALA A 406 16.92 18.98 -9.32
C ALA A 406 16.93 18.72 -10.82
N LYS A 407 17.10 19.76 -11.65
CA LYS A 407 17.22 19.61 -13.11
C LYS A 407 18.40 18.71 -13.49
N PHE A 408 19.56 18.93 -12.88
CA PHE A 408 20.74 18.08 -13.06
C PHE A 408 20.46 16.62 -12.71
N LEU A 409 19.90 16.35 -11.52
CA LEU A 409 19.58 15.01 -11.05
C LEU A 409 18.53 14.31 -11.92
N MET A 410 17.50 15.03 -12.35
CA MET A 410 16.46 14.49 -13.23
C MET A 410 17.02 14.13 -14.60
N LYS A 411 17.89 14.98 -15.16
CA LYS A 411 18.62 14.68 -16.40
C LYS A 411 19.44 13.39 -16.25
N LEU A 412 20.14 13.21 -15.13
CA LEU A 412 20.87 11.97 -14.84
C LEU A 412 19.96 10.74 -14.72
N LEU A 413 18.78 10.88 -14.11
CA LEU A 413 17.82 9.79 -13.94
C LEU A 413 17.06 9.43 -15.23
N LYS A 414 16.80 10.40 -16.10
CA LYS A 414 15.93 10.23 -17.30
C LYS A 414 16.73 10.01 -18.59
N ASP A 415 17.79 10.78 -18.79
CA ASP A 415 18.31 10.98 -20.14
C ASP A 415 19.70 10.39 -20.34
N ILE A 416 20.50 10.33 -19.28
CA ILE A 416 21.92 9.99 -19.40
C ILE A 416 22.12 8.47 -19.37
N THR A 417 22.49 7.92 -20.52
CA THR A 417 22.75 6.48 -20.75
C THR A 417 24.24 6.13 -20.83
N ILE A 418 25.13 7.12 -20.71
CA ILE A 418 26.59 6.96 -20.81
C ILE A 418 27.24 7.50 -19.53
N TYR A 419 28.06 6.68 -18.88
CA TYR A 419 28.68 7.00 -17.58
C TYR A 419 29.62 8.20 -17.67
N GLU A 420 30.44 8.29 -18.71
CA GLU A 420 31.40 9.38 -18.92
C GLU A 420 30.68 10.72 -19.08
N THR A 421 29.51 10.72 -19.72
CA THR A 421 28.64 11.91 -19.82
C THR A 421 28.10 12.30 -18.44
N ALA A 422 27.68 11.33 -17.62
CA ALA A 422 27.23 11.61 -16.25
C ALA A 422 28.34 12.23 -15.39
N VAL A 423 29.56 11.69 -15.47
CA VAL A 423 30.75 12.24 -14.79
C VAL A 423 31.10 13.64 -15.29
N THR A 424 30.99 13.88 -16.60
CA THR A 424 31.22 15.20 -17.19
C THR A 424 30.23 16.23 -16.65
N LEU A 425 28.93 15.93 -16.67
CA LEU A 425 27.88 16.81 -16.13
C LEU A 425 28.08 17.08 -14.64
N TYR A 426 28.46 16.05 -13.86
CA TYR A 426 28.78 16.24 -12.44
C TYR A 426 29.96 17.20 -12.23
N ASN A 427 31.04 17.03 -13.01
CA ASN A 427 32.21 17.90 -12.91
C ASN A 427 31.89 19.34 -13.35
N GLU A 428 31.01 19.53 -14.34
CA GLU A 428 30.52 20.85 -14.74
C GLU A 428 29.77 21.55 -13.61
N GLU A 429 28.83 20.86 -12.95
CA GLU A 429 28.11 21.38 -11.77
C GLU A 429 29.07 21.66 -10.60
N LEU A 430 30.03 20.77 -10.35
CA LEU A 430 31.05 20.95 -9.33
C LEU A 430 31.88 22.21 -9.58
N GLN A 431 32.36 22.41 -10.80
CA GLN A 431 33.12 23.59 -11.20
C GLN A 431 32.27 24.86 -11.13
N TYR A 432 31.00 24.81 -11.54
CA TYR A 432 30.08 25.92 -11.42
C TYR A 432 29.98 26.42 -9.97
N PHE A 433 29.75 25.52 -9.01
CA PHE A 433 29.64 25.92 -7.60
C PHE A 433 30.99 26.31 -6.98
N LYS A 434 32.11 25.70 -7.37
CA LYS A 434 33.46 26.13 -6.94
C LYS A 434 33.78 27.54 -7.43
N ASN A 435 33.62 27.80 -8.71
CA ASN A 435 33.81 29.12 -9.30
C ASN A 435 32.88 30.15 -8.65
N THR A 436 31.64 29.76 -8.33
CA THR A 436 30.70 30.64 -7.64
C THR A 436 31.17 30.94 -6.20
N MET A 437 31.73 29.97 -5.49
CA MET A 437 32.30 30.15 -4.15
C MET A 437 33.51 31.11 -4.16
N ASP A 438 34.42 30.93 -5.12
CA ASP A 438 35.71 31.64 -5.18
C ASP A 438 35.56 33.07 -5.71
N ASN A 439 34.69 33.29 -6.70
CA ASN A 439 34.59 34.57 -7.41
C ASN A 439 33.59 35.57 -6.80
N THR A 440 32.78 35.15 -5.83
CA THR A 440 31.80 36.05 -5.19
C THR A 440 32.28 36.53 -3.83
N HIS A 441 31.92 37.75 -3.46
CA HIS A 441 32.03 38.23 -2.07
C HIS A 441 30.68 38.22 -1.34
N ASP A 442 29.56 38.00 -2.05
CA ASP A 442 28.23 37.97 -1.46
C ASP A 442 28.07 36.75 -0.53
N PRO A 443 27.85 36.96 0.79
CA PRO A 443 27.68 35.87 1.75
C PRO A 443 26.55 34.92 1.39
N LEU A 444 25.46 35.41 0.79
CA LEU A 444 24.32 34.58 0.39
C LEU A 444 24.68 33.67 -0.77
N VAL A 445 25.35 34.21 -1.79
CA VAL A 445 25.82 33.42 -2.94
C VAL A 445 26.86 32.39 -2.49
N LYS A 446 27.75 32.74 -1.55
CA LYS A 446 28.65 31.76 -0.91
C LYS A 446 27.90 30.67 -0.15
N ALA A 447 26.86 31.01 0.60
CA ALA A 447 26.05 30.02 1.31
C ALA A 447 25.38 29.06 0.32
N ARG A 448 24.81 29.58 -0.77
CA ARG A 448 24.24 28.77 -1.87
C ARG A 448 25.29 27.84 -2.48
N ALA A 449 26.46 28.36 -2.82
CA ALA A 449 27.57 27.57 -3.35
C ALA A 449 28.02 26.49 -2.36
N LYS A 450 28.14 26.83 -1.08
CA LYS A 450 28.47 25.89 0.00
C LYS A 450 27.46 24.75 0.09
N GLY A 451 26.17 25.08 0.04
CA GLY A 451 25.08 24.09 0.07
C GLY A 451 25.09 23.18 -1.16
N GLY A 452 25.34 23.75 -2.34
CA GLY A 452 25.48 22.99 -3.59
C GLY A 452 26.68 22.04 -3.58
N LEU A 453 27.87 22.52 -3.17
CA LEU A 453 29.08 21.70 -3.02
C LEU A 453 28.89 20.59 -1.98
N ALA A 454 28.24 20.89 -0.85
CA ALA A 454 27.94 19.88 0.17
C ALA A 454 27.01 18.77 -0.35
N PHE A 455 26.05 19.12 -1.21
CA PHE A 455 25.20 18.11 -1.86
C PHE A 455 25.97 17.31 -2.91
N LEU A 456 26.76 17.96 -3.76
CA LEU A 456 27.54 17.27 -4.79
C LEU A 456 28.54 16.29 -4.17
N ALA A 457 29.11 16.61 -3.01
CA ALA A 457 29.91 15.68 -2.22
C ALA A 457 29.14 14.43 -1.80
N TYR A 458 27.93 14.61 -1.26
CA TYR A 458 27.05 13.48 -0.94
C TYR A 458 26.68 12.67 -2.20
N PHE A 459 26.49 13.36 -3.33
CA PHE A 459 26.12 12.73 -4.59
C PHE A 459 27.29 12.04 -5.31
N GLN A 460 28.53 12.46 -5.04
CA GLN A 460 29.74 11.93 -5.68
C GLN A 460 29.82 10.42 -5.55
N ASP A 461 29.40 9.88 -4.42
CA ASP A 461 29.38 8.44 -4.17
C ASP A 461 28.44 7.67 -5.09
N TYR A 462 27.35 8.30 -5.54
CA TYR A 462 26.45 7.77 -6.56
C TYR A 462 27.11 7.62 -7.94
N LEU A 463 28.18 8.38 -8.19
CA LEU A 463 28.92 8.44 -9.45
C LEU A 463 30.36 7.96 -9.36
N LYS A 464 30.86 7.55 -8.18
CA LYS A 464 32.28 7.23 -8.03
C LYS A 464 32.72 5.99 -8.81
N SER A 465 31.77 5.12 -9.15
CA SER A 465 32.01 3.91 -9.93
C SER A 465 30.90 3.71 -10.95
N GLN A 466 31.27 3.20 -12.13
CA GLN A 466 30.31 2.86 -13.17
C GLN A 466 29.33 1.77 -12.71
N ALA A 467 29.80 0.79 -11.94
CA ALA A 467 28.96 -0.28 -11.41
C ALA A 467 27.81 0.29 -10.55
N TRP A 468 28.11 1.26 -9.69
CA TRP A 468 27.10 1.90 -8.86
C TRP A 468 26.14 2.79 -9.66
N TRP A 469 26.67 3.56 -10.61
CA TRP A 469 25.85 4.36 -11.53
C TRP A 469 24.87 3.48 -12.33
N LEU A 470 25.30 2.29 -12.76
CA LEU A 470 24.44 1.33 -13.44
C LEU A 470 23.30 0.80 -12.57
N LEU A 471 23.31 0.95 -11.23
CA LEU A 471 22.19 0.48 -10.43
C LEU A 471 20.96 1.39 -10.56
N TRP A 472 21.11 2.69 -10.81
CA TRP A 472 19.98 3.63 -10.79
C TRP A 472 19.75 4.38 -12.10
N SER A 473 20.69 4.30 -13.05
CA SER A 473 20.68 5.08 -14.29
C SER A 473 19.89 4.42 -15.43
N PRO A 474 19.54 5.20 -16.47
CA PRO A 474 19.10 4.66 -17.75
C PRO A 474 20.08 3.67 -18.38
N GLY A 475 21.39 3.84 -18.19
CA GLY A 475 22.40 2.86 -18.63
C GLY A 475 22.24 1.51 -17.95
N GLY A 476 21.89 1.51 -16.66
CA GLY A 476 21.50 0.34 -15.90
C GLY A 476 20.30 -0.39 -16.46
N VAL A 477 19.26 0.37 -16.83
CA VAL A 477 18.05 -0.15 -17.45
C VAL A 477 18.36 -0.83 -18.80
N ILE A 478 19.24 -0.24 -19.61
CA ILE A 478 19.70 -0.83 -20.87
C ILE A 478 20.45 -2.15 -20.62
N GLU A 479 21.36 -2.17 -19.65
CA GLU A 479 22.10 -3.38 -19.28
C GLU A 479 21.17 -4.49 -18.77
N ALA A 480 20.18 -4.14 -17.95
CA ALA A 480 19.19 -5.09 -17.46
C ALA A 480 18.31 -5.65 -18.59
N ALA A 481 17.85 -4.78 -19.50
CA ALA A 481 17.09 -5.17 -20.68
C ALA A 481 17.88 -6.14 -21.57
N ARG A 482 19.18 -5.86 -21.76
CA ARG A 482 20.12 -6.73 -22.48
C ARG A 482 20.24 -8.11 -21.83
N ARG A 483 20.35 -8.18 -20.50
CA ARG A 483 20.46 -9.45 -19.76
C ARG A 483 19.18 -10.30 -19.83
N MET A 484 18.01 -9.66 -19.83
CA MET A 484 16.72 -10.34 -19.96
C MET A 484 16.28 -10.58 -21.42
N ASN A 485 17.00 -10.01 -22.39
CA ASN A 485 16.64 -10.01 -23.80
C ASN A 485 15.24 -9.40 -24.08
N ILE A 486 14.97 -8.23 -23.48
CA ILE A 486 13.75 -7.45 -23.69
C ILE A 486 14.06 -6.01 -24.10
N HIS A 487 13.03 -5.25 -24.51
CA HIS A 487 13.17 -3.81 -24.77
C HIS A 487 13.35 -3.03 -23.45
N PRO A 488 14.20 -1.98 -23.38
CA PRO A 488 14.40 -1.16 -22.18
C PRO A 488 13.10 -0.64 -21.54
N ASP A 489 12.11 -0.25 -22.34
CA ASP A 489 10.81 0.24 -21.84
C ASP A 489 9.97 -0.81 -21.09
N ARG A 490 10.33 -2.09 -21.20
CA ARG A 490 9.67 -3.19 -20.48
C ARG A 490 10.35 -3.49 -19.13
N VAL A 491 11.45 -2.82 -18.81
CA VAL A 491 12.09 -2.92 -17.50
C VAL A 491 11.38 -1.99 -16.54
N ALA A 492 10.82 -2.54 -15.47
CA ALA A 492 10.19 -1.72 -14.44
C ALA A 492 11.24 -0.89 -13.69
N LYS A 493 11.02 0.42 -13.65
CA LYS A 493 11.91 1.40 -13.02
C LYS A 493 11.45 1.81 -11.62
N THR A 494 10.19 1.58 -11.27
CA THR A 494 9.56 1.96 -9.99
C THR A 494 8.72 0.84 -9.39
N THR A 495 8.40 0.96 -8.10
CA THR A 495 7.47 0.12 -7.35
C THR A 495 6.00 0.59 -7.48
N ASN A 496 5.68 1.59 -8.31
CA ASN A 496 4.37 2.26 -8.41
C ASN A 496 3.13 1.35 -8.52
N HIS A 497 3.29 0.14 -9.07
CA HIS A 497 2.22 -0.87 -9.08
C HIS A 497 1.72 -1.24 -7.68
N LEU A 498 2.57 -1.16 -6.65
CA LEU A 498 2.25 -1.40 -5.24
C LEU A 498 1.51 -0.23 -4.59
N GLU A 499 1.93 1.00 -4.88
CA GLU A 499 1.41 2.21 -4.25
C GLU A 499 0.00 2.57 -4.74
N SER A 500 -0.22 2.47 -6.06
CA SER A 500 -1.50 2.80 -6.70
C SER A 500 -2.68 1.94 -6.23
N PHE A 501 -2.43 0.68 -5.85
CA PHE A 501 -3.44 -0.22 -5.31
C PHE A 501 -3.84 0.16 -3.88
N ASN A 502 -2.86 0.49 -3.04
CA ASN A 502 -3.08 0.88 -1.65
C ASN A 502 -3.78 2.24 -1.52
N GLY A 503 -3.50 3.18 -2.44
CA GLY A 503 -4.11 4.51 -2.45
C GLY A 503 -5.63 4.51 -2.68
N ARG A 504 -6.12 3.76 -3.67
CA ARG A 504 -7.54 3.84 -4.10
C ARG A 504 -8.55 3.37 -3.05
N LEU A 505 -8.22 2.32 -2.29
CA LEU A 505 -9.11 1.76 -1.27
C LEU A 505 -9.24 2.70 -0.06
N LYS A 506 -8.13 3.32 0.33
CA LYS A 506 -8.06 4.19 1.51
C LYS A 506 -8.63 5.59 1.23
N GLN A 507 -8.42 6.14 0.03
CA GLN A 507 -8.69 7.56 -0.22
C GLN A 507 -10.13 7.90 -0.59
N LYS A 508 -10.89 7.02 -1.28
CA LYS A 508 -12.16 7.43 -1.90
C LYS A 508 -13.37 7.59 -0.96
N PHE A 509 -13.57 6.69 -0.01
CA PHE A 509 -14.80 6.66 0.81
C PHE A 509 -14.55 7.01 2.27
N PHE A 510 -13.44 6.53 2.82
CA PHE A 510 -13.09 6.77 4.23
C PHE A 510 -12.00 7.82 4.38
N GLY A 511 -11.34 8.21 3.28
CA GLY A 511 -10.32 9.26 3.18
C GLY A 511 -10.63 10.50 4.03
N PRO A 512 -11.79 11.13 3.82
CA PRO A 512 -12.20 12.33 4.57
C PRO A 512 -12.31 12.13 6.09
N TYR A 513 -12.56 10.90 6.53
CA TYR A 513 -12.87 10.57 7.93
C TYR A 513 -11.69 9.93 8.67
N TYR A 514 -10.55 9.73 8.01
CA TYR A 514 -9.34 9.29 8.70
C TYR A 514 -8.86 10.36 9.66
N HIS A 515 -8.63 9.95 10.90
CA HIS A 515 -8.01 10.81 11.90
C HIS A 515 -6.59 10.30 12.15
N ASN A 516 -5.59 11.04 11.65
CA ASN A 516 -4.16 10.68 11.75
C ASN A 516 -3.89 9.25 11.23
N GLY A 517 -4.42 8.92 10.05
CA GLY A 517 -4.25 7.60 9.43
C GLY A 517 -5.04 6.46 10.08
N ARG A 518 -5.89 6.74 11.08
CA ARG A 518 -6.77 5.75 11.73
C ARG A 518 -8.20 5.84 11.20
N LEU A 519 -8.85 4.69 11.08
CA LEU A 519 -10.27 4.58 10.74
C LEU A 519 -11.15 5.35 11.74
N PRO A 520 -12.40 5.72 11.38
CA PRO A 520 -13.31 6.37 12.31
C PRO A 520 -13.68 5.47 13.50
N ARG A 521 -14.07 6.10 14.63
CA ARG A 521 -14.69 5.40 15.77
C ARG A 521 -16.02 4.79 15.34
N LEU A 522 -16.43 3.66 15.95
CA LEU A 522 -17.63 2.91 15.57
C LEU A 522 -18.91 3.76 15.57
N ASN A 523 -19.13 4.54 16.63
CA ASN A 523 -20.33 5.39 16.75
C ASN A 523 -20.37 6.49 15.68
N LEU A 524 -19.23 7.10 15.35
CA LEU A 524 -19.15 8.06 14.24
C LEU A 524 -19.38 7.37 12.90
N TRP A 525 -18.82 6.17 12.70
CA TRP A 525 -19.03 5.40 11.48
C TRP A 525 -20.52 5.09 11.27
N VAL A 526 -21.24 4.65 12.32
CA VAL A 526 -22.69 4.39 12.26
C VAL A 526 -23.46 5.64 11.89
N MET A 527 -23.11 6.78 12.50
CA MET A 527 -23.76 8.05 12.20
C MET A 527 -23.54 8.46 10.74
N ILE A 528 -22.29 8.50 10.26
CA ILE A 528 -21.95 8.86 8.87
C ILE A 528 -22.63 7.93 7.87
N LEU A 529 -22.67 6.62 8.16
CA LEU A 529 -23.35 5.65 7.32
C LEU A 529 -24.82 6.02 7.12
N ILE A 530 -25.54 6.27 8.22
CA ILE A 530 -26.98 6.52 8.22
C ILE A 530 -27.32 7.90 7.66
N THR A 531 -26.60 8.95 8.07
CA THR A 531 -26.99 10.33 7.77
C THR A 531 -26.38 10.88 6.49
N GLN A 532 -25.32 10.26 5.95
CA GLN A 532 -24.60 10.78 4.78
C GLN A 532 -24.46 9.75 3.67
N VAL A 533 -23.84 8.60 3.96
CA VAL A 533 -23.48 7.62 2.92
C VAL A 533 -24.71 6.98 2.27
N LEU A 534 -25.66 6.49 3.07
CA LEU A 534 -26.88 5.88 2.54
C LEU A 534 -27.77 6.90 1.79
N PRO A 535 -28.05 8.10 2.33
CA PRO A 535 -28.78 9.13 1.59
C PRO A 535 -28.10 9.53 0.27
N ASP A 536 -26.80 9.81 0.27
CA ASP A 536 -26.06 10.18 -0.93
C ASP A 536 -26.05 9.05 -1.99
N PHE A 537 -25.95 7.79 -1.55
CA PHE A 537 -26.09 6.65 -2.45
C PHE A 537 -27.46 6.65 -3.16
N PHE A 538 -28.56 6.79 -2.41
CA PHE A 538 -29.91 6.80 -2.98
C PHE A 538 -30.17 8.05 -3.84
N ASN A 539 -29.68 9.22 -3.44
CA ASN A 539 -29.81 10.46 -4.21
C ASN A 539 -29.09 10.35 -5.57
N ARG A 540 -27.85 9.85 -5.59
CA ARG A 540 -27.12 9.63 -6.86
C ARG A 540 -27.83 8.64 -7.77
N ARG A 541 -28.41 7.59 -7.19
CA ARG A 541 -29.18 6.60 -7.93
C ARG A 541 -30.47 7.18 -8.50
N ASP A 542 -31.23 7.94 -7.72
CA ASP A 542 -32.46 8.58 -8.16
C ASP A 542 -32.14 9.61 -9.27
N ASN A 543 -31.07 10.40 -9.12
CA ASN A 543 -30.58 11.32 -10.15
C ASN A 543 -30.15 10.62 -11.44
N GLN A 544 -29.46 9.48 -11.34
CA GLN A 544 -29.11 8.66 -12.51
C GLN A 544 -30.35 8.12 -13.23
N CYS A 545 -31.41 7.76 -12.49
CA CYS A 545 -32.66 7.33 -13.09
C CYS A 545 -33.34 8.47 -13.86
N VAL A 546 -33.45 9.65 -13.25
CA VAL A 546 -34.00 10.86 -13.89
C VAL A 546 -33.20 11.23 -15.14
N LEU A 547 -31.87 11.20 -15.07
CA LEU A 547 -31.01 11.50 -16.22
C LEU A 547 -31.16 10.46 -17.34
N ALA A 548 -31.30 9.17 -17.00
CA ALA A 548 -31.52 8.12 -17.98
C ALA A 548 -32.89 8.26 -18.68
N GLU A 549 -33.93 8.62 -17.94
CA GLU A 549 -35.27 8.91 -18.46
C GLU A 549 -35.26 10.15 -19.35
N TYR A 550 -34.59 11.22 -18.92
CA TYR A 550 -34.35 12.42 -19.73
C TYR A 550 -33.66 12.08 -21.07
N HIS A 551 -32.57 11.31 -21.03
CA HIS A 551 -31.87 10.87 -22.24
C HIS A 551 -32.73 9.95 -23.13
N ALA A 552 -33.59 9.11 -22.54
CA ALA A 552 -34.52 8.28 -23.29
C ALA A 552 -35.60 9.13 -23.99
N ALA A 553 -36.16 10.12 -23.30
CA ALA A 553 -37.13 11.06 -23.86
C ALA A 553 -36.52 11.90 -25.01
N MET A 554 -35.28 12.35 -24.85
CA MET A 554 -34.53 13.05 -25.91
C MET A 554 -34.33 12.17 -27.14
N ARG A 555 -34.01 10.87 -26.97
CA ARG A 555 -33.87 9.92 -28.10
C ARG A 555 -35.17 9.61 -28.81
N GLN A 556 -36.31 9.68 -28.12
CA GLN A 556 -37.63 9.40 -28.68
C GLN A 556 -38.25 10.60 -29.41
N GLY A 557 -37.57 11.75 -29.45
CA GLY A 557 -38.08 12.95 -30.12
C GLY A 557 -39.35 13.53 -29.49
N ILE A 558 -39.66 13.15 -28.24
CA ILE A 558 -40.87 13.61 -27.53
C ILE A 558 -40.76 15.09 -27.16
N PHE A 559 -39.53 15.62 -27.04
CA PHE A 559 -39.28 17.06 -27.03
C PHE A 559 -39.10 17.55 -28.47
N GLY A 560 -40.23 17.78 -29.16
CA GLY A 560 -40.24 18.55 -30.39
C GLY A 560 -39.77 19.99 -30.12
N PRO A 561 -39.17 20.68 -31.12
CA PRO A 561 -38.70 22.05 -30.98
C PRO A 561 -39.91 22.99 -30.90
N GLN A 562 -40.47 23.16 -29.71
CA GLN A 562 -41.42 24.22 -29.43
C GLN A 562 -41.03 24.91 -28.13
N HIS A 563 -40.63 26.17 -28.26
CA HIS A 563 -40.29 27.13 -27.21
C HIS A 563 -38.97 26.94 -26.45
N LEU A 564 -37.86 27.28 -27.11
CA LEU A 564 -36.81 28.09 -26.47
C LEU A 564 -36.38 29.17 -27.47
N ASN A 565 -37.16 30.26 -27.51
CA ASN A 565 -36.63 31.55 -27.92
C ASN A 565 -35.81 32.11 -26.76
N GLU A 566 -34.63 32.62 -27.11
CA GLU A 566 -33.90 33.70 -26.44
C GLU A 566 -33.52 33.45 -24.97
N ASP A 567 -32.32 32.87 -24.79
CA ASP A 567 -31.26 33.33 -23.86
C ASP A 567 -30.44 32.15 -23.32
N ALA A 568 -29.43 31.73 -24.08
CA ALA A 568 -28.33 30.92 -23.54
C ALA A 568 -27.07 31.04 -24.40
N SER A 569 -26.34 32.16 -24.24
CA SER A 569 -24.88 32.12 -24.40
C SER A 569 -24.30 31.57 -23.10
N MET A 570 -23.74 30.36 -23.14
CA MET A 570 -22.75 29.78 -22.21
C MET A 570 -23.02 28.26 -22.06
N ALA A 571 -22.41 27.47 -22.94
CA ALA A 571 -21.92 26.12 -22.62
C ALA A 571 -21.24 25.51 -23.86
N SER A 572 -19.92 25.61 -23.94
CA SER A 572 -19.09 24.59 -24.60
C SER A 572 -18.17 24.02 -23.53
N ASP A 573 -18.36 22.74 -23.20
CA ASP A 573 -17.30 21.76 -22.99
C ASP A 573 -17.85 20.53 -22.28
N THR A 574 -18.35 19.59 -23.08
CA THR A 574 -18.47 18.19 -22.67
C THR A 574 -18.06 17.29 -23.82
N SER A 575 -16.75 17.13 -24.00
CA SER A 575 -16.19 15.98 -24.71
C SER A 575 -14.87 15.54 -24.07
N SER A 576 -14.93 14.62 -23.11
CA SER A 576 -13.82 13.72 -22.84
C SER A 576 -14.31 12.48 -22.10
N ILE A 577 -14.57 11.39 -22.84
CA ILE A 577 -14.60 10.04 -22.29
C ILE A 577 -13.63 9.18 -23.13
N ALA A 578 -12.60 8.70 -22.43
CA ALA A 578 -11.82 7.49 -22.66
C ALA A 578 -10.86 7.42 -23.87
N GLU A 579 -9.74 8.15 -23.76
CA GLU A 579 -8.43 7.53 -23.99
C GLU A 579 -7.84 7.17 -22.63
N GLU A 580 -7.69 5.88 -22.36
CA GLU A 580 -6.96 5.38 -21.20
C GLU A 580 -5.46 5.56 -21.50
N VAL A 581 -4.99 6.79 -21.32
CA VAL A 581 -3.57 7.17 -21.38
C VAL A 581 -2.81 6.29 -20.40
N ASN A 582 -1.72 5.68 -20.86
CA ASN A 582 -0.90 4.76 -20.09
C ASN A 582 -0.24 5.55 -18.92
N PRO A 583 -0.72 5.46 -17.66
CA PRO A 583 -0.32 6.34 -16.55
C PRO A 583 1.08 6.02 -15.99
N LEU A 584 1.89 5.30 -16.78
CA LEU A 584 2.94 4.41 -16.31
C LEU A 584 4.33 5.04 -16.30
N ASP A 585 4.50 6.24 -16.85
CA ASP A 585 5.79 6.94 -16.87
C ASP A 585 5.71 8.49 -16.81
N ASP A 586 4.51 9.09 -16.86
CA ASP A 586 4.34 10.55 -16.73
C ASP A 586 4.30 10.96 -15.25
N TRP A 587 5.46 10.95 -14.62
CA TRP A 587 5.72 11.92 -13.56
C TRP A 587 6.09 13.22 -14.27
N ASP A 588 5.14 14.14 -14.30
CA ASP A 588 5.34 15.45 -14.89
C ASP A 588 6.56 16.10 -14.22
N GLU A 589 7.51 16.58 -15.03
CA GLU A 589 8.68 17.29 -14.50
C GLU A 589 8.26 18.51 -13.68
N GLU A 590 7.14 19.11 -14.06
CA GLU A 590 6.53 20.21 -13.31
C GLU A 590 5.98 19.74 -11.95
N GLU A 591 5.26 18.61 -11.88
CA GLU A 591 4.71 18.09 -10.63
C GLU A 591 5.81 17.68 -9.63
N MET A 592 6.90 17.07 -10.10
CA MET A 592 8.05 16.75 -9.23
C MET A 592 8.82 18.00 -8.78
N LEU A 593 8.93 19.02 -9.64
CA LEU A 593 9.54 20.31 -9.27
C LEU A 593 8.62 21.11 -8.32
N ASP A 594 7.31 20.95 -8.44
CA ASP A 594 6.30 21.56 -7.58
C ASP A 594 6.20 20.87 -6.21
N GLU A 595 6.31 19.54 -6.14
CA GLU A 595 6.48 18.80 -4.87
C GLU A 595 7.74 19.24 -4.11
N MET A 596 8.77 19.75 -4.80
CA MET A 596 9.96 20.33 -4.17
C MET A 596 9.74 21.77 -3.68
N SER A 597 8.69 22.44 -4.16
CA SER A 597 8.33 23.79 -3.75
C SER A 597 7.57 23.80 -2.42
N ASP A 598 6.78 22.75 -2.16
CA ASP A 598 6.05 22.55 -0.91
C ASP A 598 6.95 21.93 0.16
N GLU A 599 7.55 22.78 1.00
CA GLU A 599 8.17 22.31 2.24
C GLU A 599 7.08 21.79 3.19
N VAL A 600 6.75 20.52 3.09
CA VAL A 600 6.01 19.81 4.14
C VAL A 600 6.93 19.80 5.37
N PHE A 601 6.57 20.60 6.36
CA PHE A 601 7.23 20.66 7.65
C PHE A 601 7.17 19.26 8.30
N ASP A 602 8.32 18.60 8.42
CA ASP A 602 8.47 17.34 9.16
C ASP A 602 8.91 17.67 10.60
N PRO A 603 7.99 17.71 11.58
CA PRO A 603 8.30 18.07 12.95
C PRO A 603 9.26 17.08 13.64
N ASP A 604 9.34 15.83 13.18
CA ASP A 604 10.17 14.79 13.81
C ASP A 604 11.66 14.95 13.49
N ALA A 605 12.01 15.75 12.47
CA ALA A 605 13.40 16.02 12.10
C ALA A 605 14.11 17.03 13.03
N GLN A 606 13.37 17.70 13.92
CA GLN A 606 13.88 18.76 14.80
C GLN A 606 14.22 18.26 16.21
N ASP A 607 13.57 17.18 16.68
CA ASP A 607 13.74 16.65 18.05
C ASP A 607 15.09 15.96 18.32
N PHE A 608 15.93 15.73 17.30
CA PHE A 608 17.26 15.15 17.49
C PHE A 608 18.38 16.18 17.77
N ALA A 609 18.12 17.48 17.63
CA ALA A 609 19.16 18.51 17.73
C ALA A 609 19.16 19.31 19.05
N ASP A 610 18.03 19.40 19.76
CA ASP A 610 17.86 20.35 20.88
C ASP A 610 17.64 19.71 22.28
N GLU A 611 17.95 18.43 22.48
CA GLU A 611 18.12 17.91 23.85
C GLU A 611 19.45 18.38 24.45
N ASP A 612 19.41 19.58 25.02
CA ASP A 612 20.35 20.05 26.04
C ASP A 612 20.31 19.07 27.23
N VAL A 613 21.24 18.12 27.24
CA VAL A 613 21.47 17.22 28.36
C VAL A 613 22.03 18.03 29.54
N LYS A 614 21.12 18.54 30.40
CA LYS A 614 21.47 18.91 31.77
C LYS A 614 21.84 17.64 32.53
N THR A 615 23.11 17.27 32.49
CA THR A 615 23.69 16.21 33.32
C THR A 615 23.76 16.69 34.78
N SER A 616 22.78 16.32 35.60
CA SER A 616 22.98 16.16 37.03
C SER A 616 23.29 14.69 37.31
N VAL A 617 24.57 14.36 37.45
CA VAL A 617 25.02 13.02 37.83
C VAL A 617 24.85 12.86 39.36
N PRO A 618 24.12 11.85 39.86
CA PRO A 618 24.20 11.49 41.27
C PRO A 618 25.50 10.70 41.50
N PHE A 619 26.34 11.27 42.35
CA PHE A 619 27.58 10.70 42.86
C PHE A 619 27.26 9.53 43.81
N PHE A 620 27.50 8.30 43.38
CA PHE A 620 27.61 7.14 44.27
C PHE A 620 29.07 6.68 44.30
N GLY A 621 29.78 7.11 45.35
CA GLY A 621 31.07 6.56 45.70
C GLY A 621 30.90 5.18 46.32
N VAL A 622 31.57 4.18 45.75
CA VAL A 622 31.90 2.94 46.47
C VAL A 622 33.41 2.83 46.44
N GLU A 623 33.97 3.06 47.62
CA GLU A 623 35.38 2.98 47.96
C GLU A 623 35.78 1.49 48.04
N LEU A 624 36.64 1.04 47.12
CA LEU A 624 37.24 -0.29 47.14
C LEU A 624 38.41 -0.28 48.15
N LYS A 625 38.18 -0.82 49.35
CA LYS A 625 39.25 -1.20 50.28
C LYS A 625 39.60 -2.66 50.07
N ILE A 626 40.83 -2.88 49.62
CA ILE A 626 41.53 -4.15 49.69
C ILE A 626 42.08 -4.28 51.12
N SER A 627 41.75 -5.35 51.82
CA SER A 627 42.61 -5.89 52.86
C SER A 627 42.52 -7.42 52.91
N ASP A 628 43.73 -7.98 52.89
CA ASP A 628 44.17 -9.35 53.11
C ASP A 628 43.54 -10.01 54.35
N ASP A 629 43.25 -11.31 54.24
CA ASP A 629 43.74 -12.34 55.17
C ASP A 629 43.08 -13.69 54.87
N GLY A 630 43.91 -14.65 54.46
CA GLY A 630 43.51 -16.04 54.30
C GLY A 630 43.39 -16.77 55.63
N LYS A 631 42.50 -17.78 55.68
CA LYS A 631 42.66 -19.01 56.45
C LYS A 631 41.63 -20.06 56.04
N SER A 632 42.15 -21.29 55.89
CA SER A 632 41.46 -22.54 55.56
C SER A 632 40.60 -23.09 56.70
N ALA A 633 39.46 -23.70 56.39
CA ALA A 633 38.91 -24.85 57.11
C ALA A 633 37.86 -25.61 56.26
N ASP A 634 37.79 -26.92 56.51
CA ASP A 634 37.23 -28.05 55.74
C ASP A 634 35.71 -28.09 55.43
N PRO A 635 35.26 -28.98 54.52
CA PRO A 635 33.88 -29.07 54.05
C PRO A 635 33.06 -30.18 54.73
N VAL A 636 31.79 -29.91 55.07
CA VAL A 636 30.77 -30.92 55.41
C VAL A 636 29.36 -30.35 55.12
N PRO A 637 28.27 -31.15 54.98
CA PRO A 637 27.83 -31.80 53.75
C PRO A 637 26.38 -31.43 53.36
N VAL A 638 26.03 -31.83 52.13
CA VAL A 638 24.67 -31.84 51.56
C VAL A 638 23.78 -32.87 52.29
N PRO A 639 22.47 -32.60 52.52
CA PRO A 639 21.48 -33.66 52.73
C PRO A 639 20.72 -33.95 51.43
N SER A 640 20.79 -35.22 51.01
CA SER A 640 19.93 -35.85 50.01
C SER A 640 18.56 -36.20 50.57
N CYS A 641 17.53 -36.18 49.74
CA CYS A 641 16.38 -37.09 49.82
C CYS A 641 15.83 -37.26 48.39
N THR A 642 16.22 -38.31 47.66
CA THR A 642 15.58 -39.65 47.57
C THR A 642 14.16 -39.60 47.01
N ALA A 643 14.09 -39.87 45.71
CA ALA A 643 12.88 -40.30 45.01
C ALA A 643 12.64 -41.80 45.24
N THR A 644 11.37 -42.17 45.37
CA THR A 644 10.86 -43.52 45.06
C THR A 644 9.43 -43.41 44.50
N PRO A 645 8.96 -44.40 43.71
CA PRO A 645 8.12 -44.19 42.53
C PRO A 645 6.72 -44.86 42.63
N LEU A 646 5.98 -44.81 41.51
CA LEU A 646 4.69 -45.48 41.16
C LEU A 646 3.42 -44.76 41.69
N SER A 647 2.27 -44.75 41.03
CA SER A 647 1.72 -45.44 39.84
C SER A 647 0.55 -44.63 39.24
N GLU A 648 0.35 -44.84 37.94
CA GLU A 648 -0.91 -45.04 37.19
C GLU A 648 -2.11 -44.06 37.25
N ASP A 649 -2.59 -43.79 36.02
CA ASP A 649 -3.97 -43.61 35.56
C ASP A 649 -4.80 -42.37 35.92
N ILE A 650 -4.82 -41.39 34.99
CA ILE A 650 -6.03 -40.60 34.66
C ILE A 650 -6.13 -40.39 33.13
N VAL A 651 -6.92 -41.26 32.50
CA VAL A 651 -7.91 -41.07 31.41
C VAL A 651 -7.55 -40.15 30.22
N ILE A 652 -7.11 -40.79 29.13
CA ILE A 652 -7.13 -40.28 27.75
C ILE A 652 -8.51 -40.64 27.15
N GLU A 653 -9.58 -39.96 27.54
CA GLU A 653 -10.87 -40.03 26.83
C GLU A 653 -11.51 -38.66 26.62
N ASP A 654 -11.23 -37.66 27.45
CA ASP A 654 -11.79 -36.31 27.29
C ASP A 654 -11.13 -35.45 26.19
N PHE A 655 -9.98 -35.88 25.63
CA PHE A 655 -9.28 -35.15 24.57
C PHE A 655 -9.62 -35.61 23.15
N LEU A 656 -10.28 -36.78 23.01
CA LEU A 656 -10.65 -37.35 21.71
C LEU A 656 -12.09 -37.01 21.29
N MET A 657 -12.95 -36.56 22.22
CA MET A 657 -14.33 -36.16 21.91
C MET A 657 -14.49 -34.78 21.23
N TRP A 658 -13.43 -33.96 21.15
CA TRP A 658 -13.48 -32.64 20.51
C TRP A 658 -12.85 -32.60 19.10
N ALA A 659 -12.31 -33.72 18.62
CA ALA A 659 -11.63 -33.80 17.33
C ALA A 659 -12.50 -34.38 16.19
N GLU A 660 -13.73 -34.85 16.46
CA GLU A 660 -14.58 -35.51 15.47
C GLU A 660 -15.72 -34.64 14.88
N ASP A 661 -15.94 -33.41 15.39
CA ASP A 661 -17.03 -32.54 14.90
C ASP A 661 -16.60 -31.49 13.86
N ALA A 662 -15.38 -31.57 13.36
CA ALA A 662 -14.92 -30.69 12.29
C ALA A 662 -14.07 -31.46 11.29
N LEU A 663 -14.71 -32.02 10.26
CA LEU A 663 -14.30 -32.04 8.84
C LEU A 663 -15.06 -33.16 8.11
N ASP A 664 -16.11 -32.79 7.35
CA ASP A 664 -16.68 -33.61 6.26
C ASP A 664 -15.68 -33.71 5.09
N ALA A 665 -14.56 -34.38 5.33
CA ALA A 665 -13.52 -34.70 4.37
C ALA A 665 -13.77 -36.06 3.67
N GLU A 666 -14.69 -36.87 4.20
CA GLU A 666 -15.02 -38.22 3.68
C GLU A 666 -15.62 -38.17 2.27
N ASP A 667 -16.51 -37.22 1.97
CA ASP A 667 -17.18 -37.11 0.66
C ASP A 667 -16.22 -36.70 -0.47
N ILE A 668 -15.15 -35.95 -0.15
CA ILE A 668 -14.15 -35.52 -1.13
C ILE A 668 -13.07 -36.61 -1.33
N LEU A 669 -12.75 -37.37 -0.28
CA LEU A 669 -11.77 -38.46 -0.34
C LEU A 669 -12.31 -39.70 -1.06
N TYR A 670 -13.62 -39.94 -1.04
CA TYR A 670 -14.27 -41.04 -1.75
C TYR A 670 -14.09 -40.95 -3.29
N ASP A 671 -14.14 -39.74 -3.85
CA ASP A 671 -14.05 -39.50 -5.30
C ASP A 671 -12.61 -39.52 -5.83
N ILE A 672 -11.63 -39.24 -4.96
CA ILE A 672 -10.19 -39.24 -5.30
C ILE A 672 -9.61 -40.66 -5.26
N ARG A 673 -10.13 -41.55 -4.41
CA ARG A 673 -9.64 -42.94 -4.28
C ARG A 673 -9.93 -43.82 -5.51
N GLN A 674 -10.80 -43.39 -6.44
CA GLN A 674 -11.16 -44.15 -7.65
C GLN A 674 -10.23 -43.91 -8.86
N ARG A 675 -9.10 -43.20 -8.70
CA ARG A 675 -8.15 -42.95 -9.81
C ARG A 675 -6.71 -43.21 -9.39
N THR A 676 -6.26 -44.45 -9.53
CA THR A 676 -4.84 -44.82 -9.44
C THR A 676 -4.39 -45.59 -10.67
N LEU A 677 -3.28 -45.14 -11.28
CA LEU A 677 -2.37 -45.95 -12.10
C LEU A 677 -0.96 -45.94 -11.44
N PRO A 678 -0.14 -46.99 -11.64
CA PRO A 678 1.00 -47.35 -10.78
C PRO A 678 2.33 -46.62 -11.14
N PRO A 679 3.39 -46.76 -10.31
CA PRO A 679 4.55 -45.86 -10.32
C PRO A 679 5.67 -46.34 -11.26
N SER A 680 6.49 -45.40 -11.76
CA SER A 680 7.74 -45.69 -12.47
C SER A 680 8.96 -45.13 -11.72
N GLU A 681 10.01 -45.95 -11.69
CA GLU A 681 11.33 -45.83 -11.05
C GLU A 681 12.21 -44.64 -11.50
N PRO A 682 13.33 -44.34 -10.78
CA PRO A 682 14.11 -43.11 -10.95
C PRO A 682 15.36 -43.30 -11.82
N PRO A 683 15.91 -42.23 -12.43
CA PRO A 683 17.30 -42.25 -12.89
C PRO A 683 18.22 -41.34 -12.06
N THR A 684 19.30 -41.96 -11.61
CA THR A 684 20.63 -41.42 -11.30
C THR A 684 21.22 -40.59 -12.44
N THR A 685 21.91 -39.48 -12.13
CA THR A 685 23.37 -39.29 -12.35
C THR A 685 23.84 -37.87 -12.04
N SER A 686 25.10 -37.81 -11.59
CA SER A 686 25.93 -36.68 -11.18
C SER A 686 26.54 -35.90 -12.35
N ALA A 687 26.66 -34.58 -12.23
CA ALA A 687 27.71 -33.80 -12.90
C ALA A 687 28.05 -32.52 -12.11
N THR A 688 29.29 -32.41 -11.65
CA THR A 688 29.90 -31.23 -11.05
C THR A 688 30.42 -30.30 -12.16
N SER A 689 29.98 -29.04 -12.17
CA SER A 689 30.53 -27.98 -13.03
C SER A 689 31.27 -26.92 -12.20
N ASN A 690 32.49 -26.61 -12.63
CA ASN A 690 33.32 -25.54 -12.10
C ASN A 690 32.74 -24.18 -12.52
N ILE A 691 32.48 -23.29 -11.55
CA ILE A 691 31.92 -21.96 -11.78
C ILE A 691 33.06 -20.94 -11.82
N SER A 692 33.19 -20.23 -12.95
CA SER A 692 34.03 -19.04 -13.11
C SER A 692 33.25 -17.81 -12.63
N ILE A 693 33.81 -17.06 -11.69
CA ILE A 693 33.20 -15.85 -11.12
C ILE A 693 33.37 -14.69 -12.12
N SER A 694 32.26 -14.06 -12.54
CA SER A 694 32.29 -12.95 -13.51
C SER A 694 32.79 -11.64 -12.89
N SER A 695 33.50 -10.82 -13.66
CA SER A 695 34.05 -9.51 -13.25
C SER A 695 33.01 -8.51 -12.76
N HIS A 696 31.74 -8.66 -13.13
CA HIS A 696 30.65 -7.81 -12.68
C HIS A 696 30.29 -8.02 -11.21
N HIS A 697 30.50 -9.24 -10.68
CA HIS A 697 30.20 -9.56 -9.29
C HIS A 697 31.05 -8.73 -8.30
N ALA A 698 32.31 -8.44 -8.67
CA ALA A 698 33.21 -7.62 -7.86
C ALA A 698 32.78 -6.14 -7.81
N GLY A 699 32.42 -5.56 -8.95
CA GLY A 699 32.05 -4.14 -9.04
C GLY A 699 30.80 -3.80 -8.23
N ASP A 700 29.84 -4.71 -8.17
CA ASP A 700 28.64 -4.48 -7.38
C ASP A 700 28.82 -4.68 -5.86
N LEU A 701 29.71 -5.61 -5.44
CA LEU A 701 30.07 -5.76 -4.02
C LEU A 701 30.82 -4.52 -3.51
N GLU A 702 31.69 -3.94 -4.34
CA GLU A 702 32.32 -2.65 -4.09
C GLU A 702 31.27 -1.54 -3.91
N ALA A 703 30.23 -1.58 -4.73
CA ALA A 703 29.13 -0.63 -4.71
C ALA A 703 28.31 -0.72 -3.41
N ILE A 704 28.00 -1.93 -2.95
CA ILE A 704 27.32 -2.15 -1.66
C ILE A 704 28.21 -1.75 -0.48
N ALA A 705 29.48 -2.19 -0.48
CA ALA A 705 30.44 -1.86 0.57
C ALA A 705 30.63 -0.34 0.69
N LEU A 706 30.57 0.39 -0.43
CA LEU A 706 30.54 1.84 -0.39
C LEU A 706 29.35 2.36 0.41
N GLN A 707 28.13 1.94 0.12
CA GLN A 707 26.94 2.47 0.78
C GLN A 707 26.98 2.24 2.30
N ASP A 708 27.48 1.09 2.76
CA ASP A 708 27.67 0.82 4.19
C ASP A 708 28.67 1.81 4.81
N VAL A 709 29.78 2.08 4.10
CA VAL A 709 30.74 3.13 4.49
C VAL A 709 30.06 4.50 4.53
N LEU A 710 29.17 4.84 3.59
CA LEU A 710 28.46 6.13 3.59
C LEU A 710 27.52 6.30 4.78
N SER A 711 26.75 5.26 5.10
CA SER A 711 25.85 5.28 6.24
C SER A 711 26.64 5.47 7.55
N ALA A 712 27.79 4.80 7.66
CA ALA A 712 28.71 4.97 8.77
C ALA A 712 29.36 6.36 8.80
N GLU A 713 29.81 6.88 7.65
CA GLU A 713 30.42 8.21 7.52
C GLU A 713 29.40 9.32 7.84
N ASP A 714 28.14 9.19 7.45
CA ASP A 714 27.08 10.16 7.82
C ASP A 714 26.89 10.23 9.34
N THR A 715 26.86 9.06 9.99
CA THR A 715 26.78 8.96 11.45
C THR A 715 28.03 9.58 12.11
N LEU A 716 29.21 9.28 11.57
CA LEU A 716 30.48 9.80 12.07
C LEU A 716 30.60 11.31 11.85
N LEU A 717 30.15 11.83 10.71
CA LEU A 717 30.19 13.25 10.37
C LEU A 717 29.35 14.07 11.35
N VAL A 718 28.18 13.57 11.76
CA VAL A 718 27.36 14.20 12.81
C VAL A 718 28.13 14.23 14.14
N ALA A 719 28.75 13.12 14.53
CA ALA A 719 29.54 13.03 15.75
C ALA A 719 30.77 13.95 15.72
N VAL A 720 31.50 14.00 14.61
CA VAL A 720 32.69 14.86 14.44
C VAL A 720 32.32 16.33 14.41
N ARG A 721 31.22 16.72 13.74
CA ARG A 721 30.73 18.11 13.79
C ARG A 721 30.36 18.53 15.21
N LYS A 722 29.72 17.64 15.98
CA LYS A 722 29.40 17.87 17.40
C LYS A 722 30.67 17.95 18.26
N ALA A 723 31.68 17.14 17.98
CA ALA A 723 32.96 17.21 18.67
C ALA A 723 33.73 18.49 18.35
N LEU A 724 33.76 18.90 17.08
CA LEU A 724 34.37 20.14 16.61
C LEU A 724 33.65 21.39 17.13
N SER A 725 32.34 21.34 17.38
CA SER A 725 31.63 22.46 18.02
C SER A 725 31.97 22.63 19.51
N VAL A 726 32.52 21.60 20.15
CA VAL A 726 32.90 21.61 21.57
C VAL A 726 34.42 21.76 21.75
N SER A 727 35.22 21.39 20.76
CA SER A 727 36.69 21.44 20.80
C SER A 727 37.24 22.66 20.06
N ASN A 728 38.07 23.46 20.74
CA ASN A 728 38.83 24.54 20.11
C ASN A 728 40.02 24.04 19.25
N ASN A 729 40.25 22.73 19.17
CA ASN A 729 41.42 22.16 18.49
C ASN A 729 41.00 21.23 17.35
N ALA A 730 40.83 21.80 16.15
CA ALA A 730 40.48 21.07 14.93
C ALA A 730 41.61 20.16 14.41
N SER A 731 42.88 20.46 14.74
CA SER A 731 44.03 19.73 14.19
C SER A 731 44.15 18.29 14.69
N ILE A 732 43.45 17.95 15.78
CA ILE A 732 43.39 16.58 16.30
C ILE A 732 42.62 15.68 15.32
N PHE A 733 41.57 16.19 14.69
CA PHE A 733 40.74 15.38 13.79
C PHE A 733 41.37 15.23 12.40
N GLU A 734 42.09 16.25 11.91
CA GLU A 734 42.70 16.25 10.58
C GLU A 734 43.67 15.08 10.32
N ARG A 735 44.29 14.52 11.36
CA ARG A 735 45.21 13.37 11.23
C ARG A 735 44.53 12.00 11.29
N HIS A 736 43.26 11.94 11.69
CA HIS A 736 42.58 10.69 12.04
C HIS A 736 41.29 10.42 11.27
N ILE A 737 40.87 11.34 10.40
CA ILE A 737 39.67 11.19 9.57
C ILE A 737 40.03 10.71 8.15
N SER A 738 39.12 9.95 7.52
CA SER A 738 39.31 9.52 6.13
C SER A 738 39.40 10.72 5.20
N THR A 739 40.05 10.56 4.04
CA THR A 739 40.10 11.62 3.02
C THR A 739 38.69 12.06 2.60
N SER A 740 37.76 11.13 2.45
CA SER A 740 36.33 11.42 2.20
C SER A 740 35.74 12.31 3.28
N LEU A 741 35.88 11.93 4.56
CA LEU A 741 35.34 12.71 5.67
C LEU A 741 36.02 14.09 5.76
N HIS A 742 37.32 14.17 5.46
CA HIS A 742 38.05 15.44 5.41
C HIS A 742 37.52 16.34 4.31
N GLU A 743 37.39 15.84 3.07
CA GLU A 743 36.81 16.59 1.94
C GLU A 743 35.38 17.06 2.27
N ARG A 744 34.56 16.20 2.91
CA ARG A 744 33.20 16.55 3.37
C ARG A 744 33.17 17.59 4.49
N LEU A 745 34.23 17.71 5.28
CA LEU A 745 34.36 18.72 6.34
C LEU A 745 34.91 20.05 5.80
N THR A 746 35.88 20.02 4.89
CA THR A 746 36.56 21.20 4.35
C THR A 746 35.84 21.82 3.16
N GLY A 747 35.09 21.01 2.40
CA GLY A 747 34.47 21.41 1.14
C GLY A 747 35.40 21.33 -0.07
N ASP A 748 36.61 20.79 0.07
CA ASP A 748 37.60 20.71 -1.01
C ASP A 748 37.49 19.41 -1.83
N PHE A 749 36.43 19.31 -2.63
CA PHE A 749 36.13 18.09 -3.41
C PHE A 749 36.91 18.04 -4.70
N LYS A 750 37.53 16.89 -5.02
CA LYS A 750 38.25 16.72 -6.29
C LYS A 750 37.28 16.33 -7.43
N PRO A 751 37.49 16.82 -8.66
CA PRO A 751 36.76 16.34 -9.83
C PRO A 751 36.91 14.83 -9.98
N LEU A 752 35.85 14.16 -10.43
CA LEU A 752 35.90 12.74 -10.75
C LEU A 752 36.74 12.54 -12.04
N PRO A 753 37.63 11.54 -12.09
CA PRO A 753 38.43 11.27 -13.27
C PRO A 753 37.55 10.80 -14.43
N LEU A 754 37.78 11.35 -15.63
CA LEU A 754 37.08 10.92 -16.86
C LEU A 754 37.56 9.56 -17.37
N THR A 755 38.77 9.14 -16.99
CA THR A 755 39.34 7.85 -17.41
C THR A 755 39.01 6.77 -16.40
N VAL A 756 38.05 5.91 -16.73
CA VAL A 756 37.91 4.60 -16.09
C VAL A 756 39.01 3.70 -16.66
N ASN A 757 39.78 3.01 -15.81
CA ASN A 757 40.65 1.93 -16.29
C ASN A 757 39.81 0.99 -17.16
N PRO A 758 40.17 0.71 -18.42
CA PRO A 758 39.34 -0.11 -19.29
C PRO A 758 39.09 -1.46 -18.61
N PRO A 759 37.84 -1.95 -18.55
CA PRO A 759 37.57 -3.26 -17.97
C PRO A 759 38.42 -4.30 -18.69
N ALA A 760 39.01 -5.23 -17.92
CA ALA A 760 39.80 -6.33 -18.47
C ALA A 760 39.04 -6.97 -19.64
N LYS A 761 39.65 -7.02 -20.83
CA LYS A 761 39.03 -7.43 -22.11
C LYS A 761 38.14 -8.66 -21.91
N ILE A 762 36.83 -8.46 -21.97
CA ILE A 762 35.85 -9.53 -22.05
C ILE A 762 35.96 -10.12 -23.46
N ASN A 763 36.37 -11.38 -23.57
CA ASN A 763 36.38 -12.11 -24.83
C ASN A 763 34.94 -12.24 -25.34
N GLN A 764 34.58 -11.49 -26.38
CA GLN A 764 33.34 -11.72 -27.12
C GLN A 764 33.45 -13.07 -27.86
N PRO A 765 32.45 -13.97 -27.78
CA PRO A 765 32.43 -15.16 -28.62
C PRO A 765 32.19 -14.77 -30.09
N ALA A 766 33.04 -15.28 -30.97
CA ALA A 766 33.00 -15.04 -32.41
C ALA A 766 31.65 -15.46 -33.00
N LEU A 767 30.95 -14.51 -33.64
CA LEU A 767 29.85 -14.79 -34.55
C LEU A 767 30.39 -15.54 -35.77
N LEU A 768 29.92 -16.77 -35.97
CA LEU A 768 30.17 -17.60 -37.15
C LEU A 768 29.61 -16.90 -38.40
N SER A 769 30.49 -16.27 -39.18
CA SER A 769 30.21 -15.85 -40.55
C SER A 769 30.32 -17.05 -41.49
N ASN A 770 29.19 -17.51 -42.03
CA ASN A 770 29.16 -18.48 -43.12
C ASN A 770 29.51 -17.77 -44.43
N SER A 771 30.74 -17.97 -44.91
CA SER A 771 31.14 -17.68 -46.29
C SER A 771 31.11 -18.96 -47.11
N ASN A 772 30.37 -18.99 -48.22
CA ASN A 772 30.71 -19.83 -49.37
C ASN A 772 30.06 -19.34 -50.69
N ASN A 773 30.94 -18.70 -51.50
CA ASN A 773 31.17 -18.94 -52.93
C ASN A 773 30.27 -18.27 -54.02
N PRO A 774 30.72 -18.17 -55.29
CA PRO A 774 31.22 -16.89 -55.84
C PRO A 774 30.63 -16.50 -57.22
N ASP A 775 30.91 -15.25 -57.60
CA ASP A 775 31.07 -14.66 -58.94
C ASP A 775 30.52 -15.35 -60.21
N LYS A 776 29.64 -14.63 -60.93
CA LYS A 776 29.87 -14.06 -62.29
C LYS A 776 28.58 -13.54 -62.94
N GLY A 777 28.66 -12.38 -63.59
CA GLY A 777 27.93 -12.14 -64.86
C GLY A 777 26.92 -10.99 -64.89
N THR A 778 27.32 -9.93 -65.59
CA THR A 778 26.61 -8.69 -65.95
C THR A 778 25.40 -8.82 -66.91
N LYS A 779 24.35 -8.01 -66.64
CA LYS A 779 23.32 -7.38 -67.53
C LYS A 779 22.39 -8.29 -68.37
N PRO A 780 21.25 -7.79 -68.92
CA PRO A 780 20.29 -6.76 -68.48
C PRO A 780 18.83 -7.29 -68.37
N LEU A 781 17.95 -6.55 -67.70
CA LEU A 781 16.50 -6.79 -67.64
C LEU A 781 15.82 -6.48 -69.00
N PRO A 782 14.85 -7.32 -69.42
CA PRO A 782 13.63 -6.79 -70.03
C PRO A 782 12.35 -7.37 -69.39
N HIS A 783 11.35 -6.49 -69.42
CA HIS A 783 9.89 -6.65 -69.35
C HIS A 783 9.20 -7.99 -69.05
N ALA A 784 8.06 -7.80 -68.37
CA ALA A 784 6.78 -8.52 -68.45
C ALA A 784 6.58 -9.72 -67.53
N SER A 785 5.68 -9.59 -66.56
CA SER A 785 4.26 -9.93 -66.73
C SER A 785 3.64 -10.21 -65.36
N SER A 786 2.50 -9.59 -65.10
CA SER A 786 1.72 -9.81 -63.89
C SER A 786 0.94 -11.12 -64.00
N THR A 787 1.07 -11.98 -62.99
CA THR A 787 0.08 -13.04 -62.75
C THR A 787 -0.28 -13.03 -61.27
N ARG A 788 -1.45 -12.45 -61.00
CA ARG A 788 -2.20 -12.60 -59.75
C ARG A 788 -2.46 -14.09 -59.51
N GLN A 789 -1.95 -14.63 -58.41
CA GLN A 789 -2.51 -15.83 -57.79
C GLN A 789 -3.15 -15.46 -56.44
N SER A 790 -4.42 -15.84 -56.37
CA SER A 790 -5.38 -15.64 -55.30
C SER A 790 -5.06 -16.48 -54.07
N SER A 791 -5.04 -15.84 -52.91
CA SER A 791 -5.05 -16.48 -51.60
C SER A 791 -6.47 -16.97 -51.25
N PRO A 792 -6.63 -18.08 -50.49
CA PRO A 792 -7.93 -18.71 -50.26
C PRO A 792 -8.71 -18.02 -49.13
N LYS A 793 -9.96 -17.66 -49.43
CA LYS A 793 -10.96 -17.17 -48.46
C LYS A 793 -11.36 -18.28 -47.49
N LYS A 794 -11.13 -18.08 -46.19
CA LYS A 794 -11.78 -18.85 -45.12
C LYS A 794 -13.25 -18.43 -45.02
N LYS A 795 -14.15 -19.39 -45.25
CA LYS A 795 -15.59 -19.28 -44.97
C LYS A 795 -15.81 -19.30 -43.46
N LEU A 796 -16.47 -18.28 -42.92
CA LEU A 796 -17.01 -18.28 -41.57
C LEU A 796 -18.50 -18.66 -41.66
N THR A 797 -18.85 -19.79 -41.06
CA THR A 797 -20.20 -20.35 -41.01
C THR A 797 -21.03 -19.59 -39.98
N GLN A 798 -22.11 -18.96 -40.43
CA GLN A 798 -23.10 -18.27 -39.61
C GLN A 798 -24.16 -19.29 -39.15
N TYR A 799 -24.23 -19.54 -37.84
CA TYR A 799 -25.29 -20.34 -37.24
C TYR A 799 -26.57 -19.51 -37.10
N LYS A 800 -27.65 -19.99 -37.73
CA LYS A 800 -29.04 -19.56 -37.53
C LYS A 800 -29.53 -20.04 -36.16
N LEU A 801 -30.12 -19.13 -35.38
CA LEU A 801 -30.90 -19.47 -34.19
C LEU A 801 -32.33 -18.93 -34.38
N GLU A 802 -33.19 -19.75 -34.98
CA GLU A 802 -34.64 -19.55 -35.05
C GLU A 802 -35.33 -20.87 -34.70
N SER A 803 -35.83 -20.98 -33.46
CA SER A 803 -37.03 -21.75 -33.07
C SER A 803 -37.00 -22.03 -31.58
N PHE A 804 -37.71 -21.21 -30.81
CA PHE A 804 -38.61 -21.66 -29.73
C PHE A 804 -39.25 -20.42 -29.12
N MET A 805 -40.60 -20.37 -29.11
CA MET A 805 -41.50 -19.50 -28.34
C MET A 805 -42.65 -18.99 -29.23
N ALA A 806 -43.56 -19.89 -29.58
CA ALA A 806 -44.90 -19.55 -30.03
C ALA A 806 -45.88 -20.62 -29.52
N GLN A 807 -46.37 -20.48 -28.29
CA GLN A 807 -47.70 -20.92 -27.85
C GLN A 807 -47.91 -20.53 -26.38
N HIS A 808 -48.50 -19.35 -26.15
CA HIS A 808 -49.68 -19.17 -25.30
C HIS A 808 -50.13 -17.71 -25.42
N LYS A 809 -51.15 -17.50 -26.24
CA LYS A 809 -52.00 -16.31 -26.20
C LYS A 809 -52.92 -16.45 -24.99
N GLU A 810 -52.93 -15.45 -24.11
CA GLU A 810 -54.18 -15.09 -23.44
C GLU A 810 -54.30 -13.58 -23.33
N THR A 811 -55.41 -13.09 -23.84
CA THR A 811 -55.80 -11.70 -24.05
C THR A 811 -56.32 -11.10 -22.74
N ARG A 812 -55.78 -9.94 -22.32
CA ARG A 812 -56.52 -9.01 -21.44
C ARG A 812 -56.57 -7.62 -22.07
N LYS A 813 -57.80 -7.19 -22.35
CA LYS A 813 -58.19 -5.83 -22.78
C LYS A 813 -57.89 -4.81 -21.67
N PRO A 814 -57.62 -3.54 -22.01
CA PRO A 814 -57.60 -2.46 -21.03
C PRO A 814 -59.04 -1.98 -20.76
N SER A 815 -59.36 -1.77 -19.48
CA SER A 815 -60.54 -0.98 -19.09
C SER A 815 -60.06 0.40 -18.66
N HIS A 816 -60.59 1.41 -19.33
CA HIS A 816 -60.69 2.76 -18.81
C HIS A 816 -61.77 2.82 -17.73
N GLY A 817 -61.54 3.60 -16.69
CA GLY A 817 -62.54 3.95 -15.68
C GLY A 817 -61.97 4.87 -14.62
N PHE A 818 -62.30 6.16 -14.73
CA PHE A 818 -62.11 7.21 -13.73
C PHE A 818 -62.94 6.94 -12.46
N CYS A 819 -62.30 7.04 -11.29
CA CYS A 819 -62.68 7.85 -10.12
C CYS A 819 -61.57 7.72 -9.06
#